data_AF-A0A929A6A6-F1
#
_entry.id   AF-A0A929A6A6-F1
#
_cell.length_a   1.000
_cell.length_b   1.000
_cell.length_c   1.000
_cell.angle_alpha   90.00
_cell.angle_beta   90.00
_cell.angle_gamma   90.00
#
_symmetry.space_group_name_H-M   'P 1'
#
loop_
_entity.id
_entity.type
_entity.pdbx_description
1 polymer ?
#
loop_
_entity_poly.entity_id
_entity_poly.type
_entity_poly.pdbx_seq_one_letter_code
_entity_poly.pdbx_strand_id
1 'polypeptide(L)'
;MNAAVYADDLQSLQAILHDWLEDTPLDVYCASKAGALTVLGQHSAELRLEASDLLRHLERRIQALQLRFVQQTRLYLRVAGEPRPYAQRFFLIQPPPPPLTKASRARVQDLAPLASTRQQATSAEFWAVSDGELDTLVNELVGDFEVMPFQPVPASEAIALSTPLTLVTEQGGASDAVSLHEDVPATVFDVGATDATVSTPIDLNAFVADSDGLESFDPDLSNVDPFALDDIDLDADGGSSQSLSLILWEGEPDSLQDPAQMAEMAENLQPPIAAAPHSETPETEKVRVSSRAVWMGGAIALGFVGSVYGVSRPCVVGNCPELQTAQDLEQAAVQQAETAEDVDGLTEAQGQLHQAIATLETIPNWSRRAGRAQEQQQAYEAHAVTLETLTEVAQVAQTARDHSQGAPLSIDSWTRIIAPLETAINRLDGMSPTNPFYASVQQQQQLYEAQLSGYLRQRDMEQAAQEILSMARQGVEMAEARQQIAQSKEQWQLVRITWQVVVNRLNEVPASTYAMIEAERLLQTYEPRLEGAIAQLQRETTAAERLTKATEYAQQAEASAEQFNWQGAIAAWTNAIRETEQIPPGTAQVSEGETLARRYQNAIDDAQENLDNYLAVSLEIDRACNGEFRKCRLLTVSDEIRIQLSANYLEAIAAARNSGSRDLQAVVTEHQLELRRTLQELAARFHLPIEVYDNDSRMLDRHLPNASTL
;
A
#
# COMPACT_ATOMS: atom_id res chain seq x y z
N MET A 1 2.40 -26.17 -5.89
CA MET A 1 1.79 -25.13 -6.77
C MET A 1 2.67 -23.89 -6.66
N ASN A 2 3.23 -23.21 -7.67
CA ASN A 2 3.24 -23.29 -9.13
C ASN A 2 4.59 -22.74 -9.66
N ALA A 3 5.66 -23.55 -9.71
CA ALA A 3 6.92 -23.10 -10.33
C ALA A 3 6.81 -22.95 -11.87
N ALA A 4 5.90 -23.70 -12.50
CA ALA A 4 5.68 -23.67 -13.94
C ALA A 4 4.97 -22.39 -14.41
N VAL A 5 4.00 -21.87 -13.64
CA VAL A 5 3.26 -20.64 -14.00
C VAL A 5 4.17 -19.40 -13.92
N TYR A 6 5.15 -19.38 -13.02
CA TYR A 6 6.14 -18.31 -12.94
C TYR A 6 7.15 -18.28 -14.10
N ALA A 7 7.41 -19.40 -14.77
CA ALA A 7 8.42 -19.47 -15.82
C ALA A 7 7.93 -18.84 -17.13
N ASP A 8 6.67 -19.10 -17.51
CA ASP A 8 6.05 -18.52 -18.71
C ASP A 8 5.84 -17.00 -18.57
N ASP A 9 5.49 -16.53 -17.37
CA ASP A 9 5.38 -15.11 -17.06
C ASP A 9 6.74 -14.38 -17.14
N LEU A 10 7.83 -15.03 -16.69
CA LEU A 10 9.17 -14.46 -16.78
C LEU A 10 9.69 -14.42 -18.23
N GLN A 11 9.38 -15.42 -19.06
CA GLN A 11 9.72 -15.39 -20.48
C GLN A 11 8.91 -14.31 -21.22
N SER A 12 7.63 -14.18 -20.91
CA SER A 12 6.77 -13.13 -21.47
C SER A 12 7.28 -11.73 -21.08
N LEU A 13 7.63 -11.54 -19.81
CA LEU A 13 8.26 -10.31 -19.32
C LEU A 13 9.58 -10.02 -20.04
N GLN A 14 10.43 -11.04 -20.20
CA GLN A 14 11.68 -10.90 -20.91
C GLN A 14 11.46 -10.48 -22.37
N ALA A 15 10.49 -11.10 -23.06
CA ALA A 15 10.14 -10.75 -24.44
C ALA A 15 9.64 -9.29 -24.55
N ILE A 16 8.77 -8.85 -23.63
CA ILE A 16 8.27 -7.47 -23.60
C ILE A 16 9.41 -6.47 -23.35
N LEU A 17 10.29 -6.76 -22.39
CA LEU A 17 11.43 -5.89 -22.09
C LEU A 17 12.44 -5.85 -23.24
N HIS A 18 12.61 -6.95 -23.98
CA HIS A 18 13.46 -7.00 -25.15
C HIS A 18 12.89 -6.19 -26.31
N ASP A 19 11.59 -6.34 -26.59
CA ASP A 19 10.85 -5.56 -27.61
C ASP A 19 10.93 -4.04 -27.33
N TRP A 20 10.81 -3.62 -26.08
CA TRP A 20 10.95 -2.22 -25.70
C TRP A 20 12.36 -1.64 -25.85
N LEU A 21 13.35 -2.52 -25.92
CA LEU A 21 14.75 -2.16 -26.06
C LEU A 21 15.26 -2.44 -27.47
N GLU A 22 14.39 -2.62 -28.46
CA GLU A 22 14.82 -2.92 -29.84
C GLU A 22 15.81 -1.87 -30.39
N ASP A 23 15.66 -0.61 -29.97
CA ASP A 23 16.55 0.50 -30.34
C ASP A 23 17.88 0.54 -29.54
N THR A 24 18.02 -0.28 -28.50
CA THR A 24 19.19 -0.33 -27.64
C THR A 24 19.80 -1.73 -27.68
N PRO A 25 21.07 -1.92 -28.11
CA PRO A 25 21.67 -3.25 -28.23
C PRO A 25 22.01 -3.84 -26.85
N LEU A 26 20.97 -4.21 -26.11
CA LEU A 26 20.97 -4.74 -24.76
C LEU A 26 20.11 -6.02 -24.73
N ASP A 27 20.75 -7.15 -24.48
CA ASP A 27 20.05 -8.40 -24.20
C ASP A 27 19.52 -8.37 -22.78
N VAL A 28 18.23 -8.67 -22.60
CA VAL A 28 17.60 -8.69 -21.29
C VAL A 28 17.29 -10.14 -20.90
N TYR A 29 17.60 -10.48 -19.66
CA TYR A 29 17.28 -11.76 -19.05
C TYR A 29 16.51 -11.55 -17.76
N CYS A 30 15.39 -12.23 -17.60
CA CYS A 30 14.58 -12.16 -16.39
C CYS A 30 14.67 -13.49 -15.63
N ALA A 31 14.88 -13.41 -14.31
CA ALA A 31 14.88 -14.56 -13.43
C ALA A 31 14.23 -14.19 -12.10
N SER A 32 13.56 -15.12 -11.44
CA SER A 32 13.13 -14.95 -10.05
C SER A 32 14.11 -15.66 -9.12
N LYS A 33 14.62 -14.94 -8.12
CA LYS A 33 15.51 -15.51 -7.10
C LYS A 33 15.09 -15.03 -5.72
N ALA A 34 14.78 -15.97 -4.82
CA ALA A 34 14.32 -15.68 -3.45
C ALA A 34 13.11 -14.71 -3.40
N GLY A 35 12.17 -14.86 -4.35
CA GLY A 35 10.98 -14.00 -4.43
C GLY A 35 11.23 -12.57 -4.93
N ALA A 36 12.44 -12.29 -5.43
CA ALA A 36 12.81 -11.04 -6.07
C ALA A 36 12.97 -11.22 -7.58
N LEU A 37 12.39 -10.32 -8.37
CA LEU A 37 12.62 -10.25 -9.81
C LEU A 37 14.05 -9.76 -10.04
N THR A 38 14.85 -10.57 -10.71
CA THR A 38 16.19 -10.19 -11.14
C THR A 38 16.15 -9.98 -12.65
N VAL A 39 16.46 -8.77 -13.08
CA VAL A 39 16.56 -8.40 -14.49
C VAL A 39 18.02 -8.08 -14.80
N LEU A 40 18.61 -8.84 -15.70
CA LEU A 40 19.99 -8.67 -16.14
C LEU A 40 19.99 -8.10 -17.55
N GLY A 41 20.44 -6.86 -17.70
CA GLY A 41 20.79 -6.28 -18.99
C GLY A 41 22.24 -6.60 -19.33
N GLN A 42 22.49 -7.10 -20.53
CA GLN A 42 23.81 -7.44 -21.04
C GLN A 42 24.06 -6.71 -22.37
N HIS A 43 25.19 -6.01 -22.50
CA HIS A 43 25.54 -5.30 -23.75
C HIS A 43 26.96 -5.62 -24.21
N SER A 44 27.28 -5.30 -25.46
CA SER A 44 28.65 -5.43 -26.02
C SER A 44 29.63 -4.42 -25.40
N ALA A 45 30.90 -4.81 -25.27
CA ALA A 45 31.98 -3.96 -24.74
C ALA A 45 32.23 -2.69 -25.58
N GLU A 46 31.86 -2.70 -26.86
CA GLU A 46 32.03 -1.56 -27.78
C GLU A 46 31.04 -0.43 -27.49
N LEU A 47 29.97 -0.73 -26.77
CA LEU A 47 28.88 0.20 -26.50
C LEU A 47 29.14 0.95 -25.19
N ARG A 48 29.41 2.26 -25.30
CA ARG A 48 29.53 3.15 -24.13
C ARG A 48 28.16 3.65 -23.71
N LEU A 49 27.50 2.92 -22.83
CA LEU A 49 26.24 3.33 -22.20
C LEU A 49 26.47 4.01 -20.85
N GLU A 50 25.76 5.10 -20.60
CA GLU A 50 25.61 5.69 -19.26
C GLU A 50 24.75 4.76 -18.39
N ALA A 51 25.39 4.03 -17.48
CA ALA A 51 24.77 2.96 -16.70
C ALA A 51 23.56 3.45 -15.88
N SER A 52 23.68 4.64 -15.30
CA SER A 52 22.65 5.24 -14.45
C SER A 52 21.37 5.54 -15.22
N ASP A 53 21.49 6.02 -16.46
CA ASP A 53 20.36 6.39 -17.29
C ASP A 53 19.64 5.16 -17.83
N LEU A 54 20.40 4.13 -18.24
CA LEU A 54 19.84 2.87 -18.68
C LEU A 54 19.09 2.14 -17.56
N LEU A 55 19.68 2.07 -16.36
CA LEU A 55 19.03 1.50 -15.18
C LEU A 55 17.76 2.28 -14.80
N ARG A 56 17.78 3.62 -14.89
CA ARG A 56 16.60 4.46 -14.65
C ARG A 56 15.53 4.27 -15.73
N HIS A 57 15.93 4.01 -16.98
CA HIS A 57 15.00 3.72 -18.07
C HIS A 57 14.33 2.37 -17.85
N LEU A 58 15.10 1.31 -17.61
CA LEU A 58 14.61 -0.04 -17.30
C LEU A 58 13.68 -0.04 -16.08
N GLU A 59 14.05 0.66 -14.99
CA GLU A 59 13.18 0.78 -13.82
C GLU A 59 11.83 1.39 -14.17
N ARG A 60 11.80 2.53 -14.87
CA ARG A 60 10.54 3.20 -15.27
C ARG A 60 9.68 2.28 -16.14
N ARG A 61 10.29 1.53 -17.05
CA ARG A 61 9.62 0.57 -17.91
C ARG A 61 9.03 -0.58 -17.09
N ILE A 62 9.81 -1.18 -16.21
CA ILE A 62 9.35 -2.27 -15.34
C ILE A 62 8.24 -1.80 -14.39
N GLN A 63 8.32 -0.57 -13.88
CA GLN A 63 7.22 0.04 -13.12
C GLN A 63 5.96 0.22 -13.97
N ALA A 64 6.11 0.61 -15.24
CA ALA A 64 4.98 0.78 -16.16
C ALA A 64 4.28 -0.53 -16.54
N LEU A 65 4.94 -1.68 -16.41
CA LEU A 65 4.34 -3.00 -16.65
C LEU A 65 3.29 -3.40 -15.62
N GLN A 66 3.18 -2.67 -14.50
CA GLN A 66 2.20 -2.94 -13.45
C GLN A 66 2.16 -4.42 -13.04
N LEU A 67 3.34 -5.03 -12.92
CA LEU A 67 3.46 -6.45 -12.57
C LEU A 67 2.71 -6.68 -11.25
N ARG A 68 1.76 -7.62 -11.27
CA ARG A 68 0.70 -7.79 -10.25
C ARG A 68 1.20 -8.27 -8.88
N PHE A 69 2.51 -8.44 -8.71
CA PHE A 69 3.17 -8.98 -7.52
C PHE A 69 4.21 -7.99 -6.99
N VAL A 70 4.18 -7.71 -5.69
CA VAL A 70 5.12 -6.82 -4.99
C VAL A 70 6.49 -7.50 -4.88
N GLN A 71 7.21 -7.54 -6.00
CA GLN A 71 8.56 -8.06 -6.07
C GLN A 71 9.56 -6.94 -5.85
N GLN A 72 10.51 -7.19 -4.94
CA GLN A 72 11.77 -6.47 -4.94
C GLN A 72 12.45 -6.77 -6.27
N THR A 73 12.73 -5.74 -7.06
CA THR A 73 13.35 -5.89 -8.37
C THR A 73 14.81 -5.49 -8.29
N ARG A 74 15.69 -6.35 -8.78
CA ARG A 74 17.13 -6.15 -8.89
C ARG A 74 17.50 -6.05 -10.34
N LEU A 75 17.91 -4.87 -10.77
CA LEU A 75 18.49 -4.64 -12.07
C LEU A 75 20.00 -4.78 -11.99
N TYR A 76 20.57 -5.56 -12.88
CA TYR A 76 22.00 -5.71 -13.07
C TYR A 76 22.36 -5.35 -14.50
N LEU A 77 23.46 -4.62 -14.69
CA LEU A 77 24.06 -4.42 -16.00
C LEU A 77 25.43 -5.06 -16.04
N ARG A 78 25.69 -5.81 -17.11
CA ARG A 78 26.99 -6.42 -17.38
C ARG A 78 27.42 -6.26 -18.83
N VAL A 79 28.72 -6.34 -19.05
CA VAL A 79 29.30 -6.48 -20.39
C VAL A 79 29.25 -7.95 -20.79
N ALA A 80 28.94 -8.25 -22.05
CA ALA A 80 28.92 -9.61 -22.58
C ALA A 80 30.30 -10.27 -22.41
N GLY A 81 30.32 -11.47 -21.83
CA GLY A 81 31.54 -12.22 -21.53
C GLY A 81 32.15 -11.93 -20.14
N GLU A 82 31.75 -10.84 -19.48
CA GLU A 82 32.20 -10.54 -18.12
C GLU A 82 31.32 -11.24 -17.07
N PRO A 83 31.90 -11.91 -16.05
CA PRO A 83 31.14 -12.64 -15.06
C PRO A 83 30.45 -11.74 -14.03
N ARG A 84 30.94 -10.50 -13.84
CA ARG A 84 30.44 -9.58 -12.81
C ARG A 84 29.67 -8.41 -13.44
N PRO A 85 28.50 -8.03 -12.88
CA PRO A 85 27.85 -6.80 -13.27
C PRO A 85 28.68 -5.60 -12.84
N TYR A 86 28.76 -4.57 -13.69
CA TYR A 86 29.49 -3.34 -13.41
C TYR A 86 28.57 -2.25 -12.82
N ALA A 87 27.24 -2.42 -12.92
CA ALA A 87 26.26 -1.56 -12.29
C ALA A 87 25.03 -2.35 -11.83
N GLN A 88 24.37 -1.86 -10.77
CA GLN A 88 23.17 -2.48 -10.22
C GLN A 88 22.22 -1.43 -9.64
N ARG A 89 20.92 -1.74 -9.63
CA ARG A 89 19.89 -0.91 -9.03
C ARG A 89 18.80 -1.76 -8.39
N PHE A 90 18.33 -1.33 -7.23
CA PHE A 90 17.30 -2.02 -6.45
C PHE A 90 16.09 -1.11 -6.33
N PHE A 91 14.91 -1.61 -6.66
CA PHE A 91 13.67 -0.86 -6.47
C PHE A 91 12.51 -1.80 -6.16
N LEU A 92 11.43 -1.23 -5.66
CA LEU A 92 10.16 -1.92 -5.48
C LEU A 92 9.24 -1.52 -6.62
N ILE A 93 8.59 -2.50 -7.26
CA ILE A 93 7.55 -2.21 -8.24
C ILE A 93 6.41 -1.55 -7.46
N GLN A 94 6.15 -0.29 -7.76
CA GLN A 94 5.03 0.41 -7.14
C GLN A 94 3.73 -0.07 -7.78
N PRO A 95 2.68 -0.33 -7.00
CA PRO A 95 1.36 -0.52 -7.58
C PRO A 95 0.99 0.73 -8.39
N PRO A 96 0.24 0.60 -9.49
CA PRO A 96 -0.20 1.76 -10.24
C PRO A 96 -0.89 2.76 -9.31
N PRO A 97 -0.66 4.07 -9.47
CA PRO A 97 -1.40 5.06 -8.72
C PRO A 97 -2.90 4.82 -8.98
N PRO A 98 -3.74 4.85 -7.93
CA PRO A 98 -5.15 4.55 -8.09
C PRO A 98 -5.75 5.46 -9.17
N PRO A 99 -6.63 4.95 -10.06
CA PRO A 99 -7.23 5.77 -11.09
C PRO A 99 -7.92 6.95 -10.41
N LEU A 100 -7.52 8.18 -10.80
CA LEU A 100 -8.14 9.40 -10.30
C LEU A 100 -9.65 9.31 -10.57
N THR A 101 -10.41 9.08 -9.50
CA THR A 101 -11.87 9.10 -9.50
C THR A 101 -12.36 10.42 -10.10
N LYS A 102 -13.52 10.43 -10.78
CA LYS A 102 -14.09 11.68 -11.33
C LYS A 102 -14.19 12.78 -10.25
N ALA A 103 -14.41 12.41 -8.99
CA ALA A 103 -14.42 13.32 -7.84
C ALA A 103 -13.04 13.92 -7.50
N SER A 104 -11.96 13.15 -7.58
CA SER A 104 -10.60 13.67 -7.36
C SER A 104 -10.08 14.47 -8.56
N ARG A 105 -10.51 14.14 -9.79
CA ARG A 105 -10.20 14.91 -11.00
C ARG A 105 -10.85 16.31 -10.99
N ALA A 106 -12.09 16.42 -10.49
CA ALA A 106 -12.75 17.71 -10.28
C ALA A 106 -12.02 18.56 -9.22
N ARG A 107 -11.59 17.93 -8.12
CA ARG A 107 -10.88 18.63 -7.03
C ARG A 107 -9.48 19.14 -7.42
N VAL A 108 -8.78 18.43 -8.31
CA VAL A 108 -7.46 18.85 -8.82
C VAL A 108 -7.60 19.98 -9.86
N GLN A 109 -8.68 20.00 -10.65
CA GLN A 109 -9.00 21.10 -11.56
C GLN A 109 -9.40 22.38 -10.82
N ASP A 110 -10.08 22.25 -9.67
CA ASP A 110 -10.41 23.40 -8.80
C ASP A 110 -9.20 23.99 -8.05
N LEU A 111 -8.11 23.22 -7.91
CA LEU A 111 -6.87 23.68 -7.27
C LEU A 111 -5.84 24.27 -8.25
N ALA A 112 -6.02 24.06 -9.55
CA ALA A 112 -5.13 24.60 -10.60
C ALA A 112 -5.03 26.14 -10.64
N PRO A 113 -6.09 26.95 -10.42
CA PRO A 113 -5.97 28.40 -10.43
C PRO A 113 -5.29 28.98 -9.18
N LEU A 114 -5.14 28.22 -8.08
CA LEU A 114 -4.49 28.70 -6.84
C LEU A 114 -2.96 28.57 -6.87
N ALA A 115 -2.41 27.70 -7.72
CA ALA A 115 -0.96 27.54 -7.87
C ALA A 115 -0.33 28.69 -8.69
N SER A 116 -1.05 29.22 -9.68
CA SER A 116 -0.53 30.29 -10.55
C SER A 116 -0.45 31.66 -9.84
N THR A 117 -1.29 31.90 -8.83
CA THR A 117 -1.31 33.18 -8.09
C THR A 117 -0.19 33.29 -7.05
N ARG A 118 0.38 32.18 -6.59
CA ARG A 118 1.45 32.19 -5.56
C ARG A 118 2.84 32.48 -6.14
N GLN A 119 3.05 32.27 -7.44
CA GLN A 119 4.33 32.53 -8.11
C GLN A 119 4.50 33.98 -8.58
N GLN A 120 3.43 34.78 -8.65
CA GLN A 120 3.49 36.21 -8.98
C GLN A 120 3.58 37.12 -7.75
N ALA A 121 3.27 36.62 -6.55
CA ALA A 121 3.31 37.41 -5.31
C ALA A 121 4.70 37.50 -4.65
N THR A 122 5.68 36.67 -5.04
CA THR A 122 7.00 36.65 -4.39
C THR A 122 8.09 37.50 -5.08
N SER A 123 7.77 38.23 -6.15
CA SER A 123 8.74 39.03 -6.90
C SER A 123 8.57 40.55 -6.77
N ALA A 124 7.61 41.05 -5.97
CA ALA A 124 7.28 42.49 -5.93
C ALA A 124 7.51 43.20 -4.57
N GLU A 125 7.92 42.50 -3.50
CA GLU A 125 8.05 43.13 -2.16
C GLU A 125 9.45 43.09 -1.54
N PHE A 126 10.52 42.80 -2.31
CA PHE A 126 11.88 42.67 -1.73
C PHE A 126 12.85 43.83 -2.00
N TRP A 127 12.37 45.04 -2.32
CA TRP A 127 13.25 46.22 -2.42
C TRP A 127 12.59 47.48 -1.85
N ALA A 128 12.65 47.67 -0.53
CA ALA A 128 12.68 48.98 0.13
C ALA A 128 12.96 48.82 1.64
N VAL A 129 13.66 49.81 2.22
CA VAL A 129 14.13 49.97 3.63
C VAL A 129 15.53 49.38 3.84
N SER A 130 16.61 50.13 3.63
CA SER A 130 17.16 51.34 4.30
C SER A 130 18.21 50.98 5.34
N ASP A 131 19.39 51.56 5.12
CA ASP A 131 20.64 51.45 5.86
C ASP A 131 20.52 51.71 7.36
N GLY A 132 21.32 50.95 8.13
CA GLY A 132 21.85 51.39 9.41
C GLY A 132 21.40 50.56 10.61
N GLU A 133 22.07 49.44 10.87
CA GLU A 133 22.41 48.86 12.20
C GLU A 133 22.74 47.37 12.06
N LEU A 134 23.98 47.03 11.65
CA LEU A 134 24.47 45.65 11.78
C LEU A 134 26.01 45.53 11.73
N ASP A 135 26.73 46.55 12.22
CA ASP A 135 28.20 46.53 12.34
C ASP A 135 28.71 46.19 13.75
N THR A 136 27.84 45.77 14.67
CA THR A 136 28.20 45.56 16.09
C THR A 136 27.90 44.19 16.67
N LEU A 137 27.62 43.16 15.85
CA LEU A 137 27.28 41.83 16.38
C LEU A 137 27.95 40.63 15.67
N VAL A 138 28.99 40.85 14.87
CA VAL A 138 29.73 39.75 14.19
C VAL A 138 31.18 39.57 14.68
N ASN A 139 31.67 40.42 15.60
CA ASN A 139 33.05 40.34 16.09
C ASN A 139 33.26 39.53 17.38
N GLU A 140 32.32 38.70 17.81
CA GLU A 140 32.46 37.96 19.09
C GLU A 140 32.15 36.46 19.02
N LEU A 141 32.20 35.81 17.84
CA LEU A 141 31.88 34.38 17.77
C LEU A 141 32.50 33.58 16.62
N VAL A 142 33.78 33.79 16.29
CA VAL A 142 34.64 32.71 15.74
C VAL A 142 36.07 32.94 16.21
N GLY A 143 36.48 32.17 17.21
CA GLY A 143 37.89 32.02 17.58
C GLY A 143 38.56 30.92 16.75
N ASP A 144 39.73 31.25 16.24
CA ASP A 144 40.88 30.40 15.91
C ASP A 144 40.62 29.00 15.31
N PHE A 145 40.66 28.93 13.99
CA PHE A 145 41.09 27.72 13.27
C PHE A 145 42.33 28.05 12.43
N GLU A 146 43.48 27.57 12.91
CA GLU A 146 44.79 27.68 12.27
C GLU A 146 44.86 26.67 11.10
N VAL A 147 44.85 27.15 9.85
CA VAL A 147 45.02 26.33 8.65
C VAL A 147 46.46 26.46 8.15
N MET A 148 47.19 25.35 8.13
CA MET A 148 48.56 25.25 7.59
C MET A 148 48.61 25.51 6.07
N PRO A 149 49.71 26.08 5.54
CA PRO A 149 49.82 26.40 4.12
C PRO A 149 50.25 25.18 3.27
N PHE A 150 49.51 24.93 2.19
CA PHE A 150 49.94 24.05 1.09
C PHE A 150 50.91 24.78 0.15
N GLN A 151 52.05 24.16 -0.15
CA GLN A 151 53.00 24.62 -1.17
C GLN A 151 52.58 24.18 -2.59
N PRO A 152 52.90 24.95 -3.64
CA PRO A 152 52.60 24.59 -5.03
C PRO A 152 53.71 23.71 -5.65
N VAL A 153 53.29 22.70 -6.42
CA VAL A 153 54.16 21.86 -7.27
C VAL A 153 54.08 22.35 -8.73
N PRO A 154 55.19 22.38 -9.49
CA PRO A 154 55.28 23.12 -10.75
C PRO A 154 54.74 22.38 -11.99
N ALA A 155 54.32 23.18 -12.96
CA ALA A 155 53.84 22.77 -14.28
C ALA A 155 54.98 22.35 -15.24
N SER A 156 54.75 21.26 -15.95
CA SER A 156 55.43 20.78 -17.16
C SER A 156 54.43 19.81 -17.80
N GLU A 157 54.08 19.77 -19.09
CA GLU A 157 54.62 20.26 -20.35
C GLU A 157 53.46 20.64 -21.30
N ALA A 158 53.70 21.62 -22.16
CA ALA A 158 52.83 21.98 -23.28
C ALA A 158 53.26 21.20 -24.54
N ILE A 159 52.28 20.64 -25.27
CA ILE A 159 52.42 20.38 -26.71
C ILE A 159 51.25 21.08 -27.41
N ALA A 160 51.61 22.07 -28.21
CA ALA A 160 50.74 22.83 -29.08
C ALA A 160 50.46 22.07 -30.38
N LEU A 161 49.24 22.18 -30.89
CA LEU A 161 48.98 22.11 -32.33
C LEU A 161 47.80 23.02 -32.68
N SER A 162 48.14 24.00 -33.50
CA SER A 162 47.34 25.06 -34.09
C SER A 162 46.46 24.56 -35.24
N THR A 163 45.25 25.09 -35.39
CA THR A 163 44.77 25.78 -36.62
C THR A 163 43.40 26.42 -36.39
N PRO A 164 43.11 27.59 -37.00
CA PRO A 164 41.84 28.29 -36.84
C PRO A 164 40.88 28.05 -38.03
N LEU A 165 39.57 28.04 -37.80
CA LEU A 165 38.60 28.31 -38.85
C LEU A 165 37.52 29.30 -38.40
N THR A 166 37.24 30.18 -39.34
CA THR A 166 36.38 31.36 -39.45
C THR A 166 34.90 31.17 -39.10
N LEU A 167 34.37 32.18 -38.37
CA LEU A 167 33.16 33.00 -38.59
C LEU A 167 32.04 32.42 -39.49
N VAL A 168 30.79 32.38 -38.99
CA VAL A 168 29.62 33.08 -39.57
C VAL A 168 28.56 33.27 -38.47
N THR A 169 28.23 34.53 -38.19
CA THR A 169 26.98 34.96 -37.55
C THR A 169 25.94 35.18 -38.64
N GLU A 170 24.78 34.52 -38.57
CA GLU A 170 23.60 34.90 -39.35
C GLU A 170 22.50 35.46 -38.45
N GLN A 171 22.07 36.64 -38.85
CA GLN A 171 21.05 37.51 -38.30
C GLN A 171 19.98 37.65 -39.39
N GLY A 172 18.70 37.64 -39.02
CA GLY A 172 17.57 37.93 -39.91
C GLY A 172 16.48 36.88 -39.77
N GLY A 173 15.19 37.19 -39.76
CA GLY A 173 14.48 38.43 -40.05
C GLY A 173 12.99 38.09 -40.11
N ALA A 174 12.17 39.12 -39.89
CA ALA A 174 10.72 39.10 -39.73
C ALA A 174 9.92 38.55 -40.93
N SER A 175 8.65 38.18 -40.68
CA SER A 175 7.49 38.80 -41.34
C SER A 175 6.14 38.31 -40.78
N ASP A 176 5.33 39.29 -40.34
CA ASP A 176 3.91 39.54 -40.61
C ASP A 176 2.89 38.39 -40.74
N ALA A 177 1.78 38.51 -39.98
CA ALA A 177 0.45 38.78 -40.55
C ALA A 177 -0.71 38.76 -39.51
N VAL A 178 -1.45 39.88 -39.52
CA VAL A 178 -2.93 40.00 -39.57
C VAL A 178 -3.78 39.88 -38.28
N SER A 179 -4.40 41.04 -37.97
CA SER A 179 -5.52 41.31 -37.05
C SER A 179 -6.87 40.74 -37.49
N LEU A 180 -7.76 40.49 -36.52
CA LEU A 180 -9.25 40.62 -36.52
C LEU A 180 -9.63 40.57 -35.02
N HIS A 181 -10.06 41.63 -34.30
CA HIS A 181 -11.31 42.42 -34.34
C HIS A 181 -12.60 41.57 -34.35
N GLU A 182 -13.21 41.39 -33.17
CA GLU A 182 -14.67 41.31 -33.03
C GLU A 182 -15.12 41.77 -31.64
N ASP A 183 -16.10 42.67 -31.66
CA ASP A 183 -16.78 43.37 -30.58
C ASP A 183 -18.01 42.57 -30.05
N VAL A 184 -18.68 43.17 -29.06
CA VAL A 184 -20.11 43.06 -28.67
C VAL A 184 -20.45 42.02 -27.56
N PRO A 185 -21.43 42.25 -26.66
CA PRO A 185 -21.45 43.25 -25.59
C PRO A 185 -21.88 42.66 -24.21
N ALA A 186 -21.82 43.51 -23.19
CA ALA A 186 -22.33 43.29 -21.84
C ALA A 186 -23.87 43.19 -21.79
N THR A 187 -24.38 42.26 -20.96
CA THR A 187 -25.74 42.33 -20.40
C THR A 187 -25.67 42.47 -18.89
N VAL A 188 -26.23 43.58 -18.45
CA VAL A 188 -26.54 44.01 -17.08
C VAL A 188 -27.62 43.10 -16.49
N PHE A 189 -27.42 42.60 -15.26
CA PHE A 189 -28.52 42.33 -14.34
C PHE A 189 -28.11 42.77 -12.93
N ASP A 190 -28.83 43.79 -12.48
CA ASP A 190 -28.77 44.43 -11.17
C ASP A 190 -29.97 43.91 -10.37
N VAL A 191 -29.75 43.23 -9.25
CA VAL A 191 -30.75 43.12 -8.17
C VAL A 191 -30.03 42.99 -6.81
N GLY A 192 -30.05 44.08 -6.06
CA GLY A 192 -30.59 44.06 -4.69
C GLY A 192 -29.66 43.61 -3.57
N ALA A 193 -28.95 44.59 -3.00
CA ALA A 193 -28.44 44.53 -1.64
C ALA A 193 -29.58 44.54 -0.60
N THR A 194 -29.45 43.71 0.45
CA THR A 194 -29.88 44.08 1.80
C THR A 194 -28.87 43.60 2.82
N ASP A 195 -28.36 44.58 3.57
CA ASP A 195 -27.61 44.50 4.83
C ASP A 195 -28.15 43.45 5.82
N ALA A 196 -27.24 42.78 6.52
CA ALA A 196 -27.22 42.80 7.98
C ALA A 196 -25.87 42.28 8.51
N THR A 197 -25.31 43.08 9.39
CA THR A 197 -23.99 43.04 10.02
C THR A 197 -23.88 42.00 11.15
N VAL A 198 -22.62 41.84 11.59
CA VAL A 198 -22.13 41.41 12.91
C VAL A 198 -21.58 39.98 12.99
N SER A 199 -20.26 39.88 12.88
CA SER A 199 -19.47 38.82 13.52
C SER A 199 -18.24 39.46 14.16
N THR A 200 -18.19 39.40 15.49
CA THR A 200 -17.05 39.77 16.33
C THR A 200 -15.96 38.70 16.27
N PRO A 201 -14.68 39.06 16.42
CA PRO A 201 -13.58 38.10 16.44
C PRO A 201 -13.47 37.39 17.80
N ILE A 202 -13.19 36.08 17.78
CA ILE A 202 -12.77 35.34 18.97
C ILE A 202 -11.27 35.56 19.15
N ASP A 203 -10.94 36.21 20.26
CA ASP A 203 -9.58 36.43 20.75
C ASP A 203 -9.08 35.18 21.48
N LEU A 204 -7.85 34.79 21.18
CA LEU A 204 -7.13 33.65 21.71
C LEU A 204 -5.99 34.21 22.56
N ASN A 205 -6.22 34.39 23.87
CA ASN A 205 -5.23 34.18 24.92
C ASN A 205 -5.75 34.54 26.32
N ALA A 206 -5.17 33.83 27.31
CA ALA A 206 -5.19 34.06 28.76
C ALA A 206 -6.35 33.44 29.55
N PHE A 207 -6.07 32.39 30.33
CA PHE A 207 -5.67 32.59 31.73
C PHE A 207 -5.05 31.35 32.37
N VAL A 208 -4.17 31.63 33.33
CA VAL A 208 -3.34 30.75 34.15
C VAL A 208 -4.05 30.40 35.46
N ALA A 209 -3.70 29.22 36.00
CA ALA A 209 -3.80 28.76 37.39
C ALA A 209 -5.19 28.53 38.01
N ASP A 210 -5.43 27.31 38.50
CA ASP A 210 -5.56 27.16 39.95
C ASP A 210 -5.12 25.77 40.43
N SER A 211 -4.48 25.78 41.60
CA SER A 211 -4.05 24.64 42.40
C SER A 211 -5.17 24.17 43.32
N ASP A 212 -5.21 22.87 43.63
CA ASP A 212 -5.43 22.28 44.96
C ASP A 212 -6.18 20.95 44.87
N GLY A 213 -5.64 19.93 45.55
CA GLY A 213 -6.27 18.62 45.65
C GLY A 213 -5.35 17.54 46.17
N LEU A 214 -4.80 17.74 47.37
CA LEU A 214 -4.17 16.72 48.19
C LEU A 214 -5.15 15.58 48.48
N GLU A 215 -4.79 14.33 48.17
CA GLU A 215 -5.10 13.20 49.04
C GLU A 215 -3.91 12.22 49.11
N SER A 216 -3.50 12.01 50.34
CA SER A 216 -2.46 11.13 50.85
C SER A 216 -2.84 9.66 50.72
N PHE A 217 -1.95 8.83 50.18
CA PHE A 217 -1.82 7.43 50.57
C PHE A 217 -0.35 7.01 50.46
N ASP A 218 0.21 6.62 51.61
CA ASP A 218 1.55 6.07 51.78
C ASP A 218 1.39 4.90 52.78
N PRO A 219 2.39 4.02 52.95
CA PRO A 219 2.39 2.72 52.29
C PRO A 219 2.50 1.58 53.32
N ASP A 220 2.06 0.39 52.96
CA ASP A 220 2.48 -0.80 53.69
C ASP A 220 2.39 -2.02 52.78
N LEU A 221 3.52 -2.68 52.55
CA LEU A 221 3.68 -4.13 52.60
C LEU A 221 5.14 -4.48 52.24
N SER A 222 5.89 -4.72 53.30
CA SER A 222 7.18 -5.39 53.32
C SER A 222 6.99 -6.91 53.36
N ASN A 223 8.08 -7.64 53.04
CA ASN A 223 8.34 -9.06 53.28
C ASN A 223 7.68 -10.12 52.38
N VAL A 224 8.46 -10.66 51.44
CA VAL A 224 8.64 -12.12 51.30
C VAL A 224 10.10 -12.43 50.94
N ASP A 225 10.76 -13.20 51.80
CA ASP A 225 12.12 -13.73 51.65
C ASP A 225 12.18 -14.94 50.68
N PRO A 226 13.36 -15.26 50.12
CA PRO A 226 13.59 -16.36 49.18
C PRO A 226 14.13 -17.64 49.86
N PHE A 227 14.11 -18.76 49.09
CA PHE A 227 14.65 -20.13 49.34
C PHE A 227 13.75 -21.16 50.05
N ALA A 228 13.44 -22.25 49.34
CA ALA A 228 13.97 -23.62 49.60
C ALA A 228 13.09 -24.74 49.00
N LEU A 229 13.75 -25.87 48.70
CA LEU A 229 13.31 -27.21 48.24
C LEU A 229 13.68 -27.48 46.77
N ASP A 230 14.83 -28.09 46.48
CA ASP A 230 15.33 -29.47 46.76
C ASP A 230 14.90 -30.49 45.70
N ASP A 231 15.95 -31.12 45.14
CA ASP A 231 16.11 -32.51 44.72
C ASP A 231 15.17 -33.11 43.65
N ILE A 232 15.67 -33.15 42.40
CA ILE A 232 15.52 -34.33 41.53
C ILE A 232 16.85 -34.58 40.79
N ASP A 233 17.59 -35.56 41.29
CA ASP A 233 18.61 -36.32 40.55
C ASP A 233 17.92 -37.18 39.48
N LEU A 234 18.37 -37.10 38.21
CA LEU A 234 18.27 -38.23 37.29
C LEU A 234 19.50 -38.27 36.37
N ASP A 235 20.17 -39.42 36.46
CA ASP A 235 21.41 -39.80 35.81
C ASP A 235 21.40 -39.75 34.28
N ALA A 236 22.62 -39.61 33.77
CA ALA A 236 23.01 -39.78 32.38
C ALA A 236 22.74 -41.19 31.84
N ASP A 237 22.38 -41.29 30.56
CA ASP A 237 23.05 -42.22 29.64
C ASP A 237 22.71 -42.00 28.17
N GLY A 238 23.72 -42.21 27.32
CA GLY A 238 23.59 -42.97 26.08
C GLY A 238 22.96 -42.28 24.86
N GLY A 239 23.83 -41.85 23.92
CA GLY A 239 23.41 -41.37 22.61
C GLY A 239 22.81 -42.44 21.70
N SER A 240 22.13 -42.00 20.64
CA SER A 240 22.23 -42.61 19.31
C SER A 240 21.66 -41.67 18.25
N SER A 241 22.36 -41.60 17.13
CA SER A 241 21.89 -41.03 15.88
C SER A 241 20.67 -41.79 15.37
N GLN A 242 19.54 -41.11 15.15
CA GLN A 242 18.52 -41.55 14.20
C GLN A 242 17.94 -40.37 13.44
N SER A 243 18.15 -40.42 12.13
CA SER A 243 17.33 -39.91 11.03
C SER A 243 16.09 -39.07 11.39
N LEU A 244 16.13 -37.78 11.04
CA LEU A 244 14.93 -36.97 10.84
C LEU A 244 14.19 -37.47 9.60
N SER A 245 13.22 -38.35 9.80
CA SER A 245 12.12 -38.58 8.88
C SER A 245 11.29 -37.30 8.76
N LEU A 246 11.16 -36.79 7.53
CA LEU A 246 10.15 -35.80 7.15
C LEU A 246 8.78 -36.24 7.67
N ILE A 247 8.22 -35.51 8.62
CA ILE A 247 6.78 -35.57 8.89
C ILE A 247 6.13 -34.68 7.85
N LEU A 248 5.64 -35.33 6.80
CA LEU A 248 4.71 -34.76 5.83
C LEU A 248 3.43 -34.41 6.60
N TRP A 249 3.14 -33.12 6.75
CA TRP A 249 1.84 -32.65 7.21
C TRP A 249 0.85 -32.83 6.05
N GLU A 250 0.23 -34.00 5.96
CA GLU A 250 -1.06 -34.17 5.27
C GLU A 250 -2.16 -33.74 6.25
N GLY A 251 -2.44 -32.43 6.24
CA GLY A 251 -3.64 -31.87 6.85
C GLY A 251 -4.82 -32.07 5.89
N GLU A 252 -5.62 -33.09 6.15
CA GLU A 252 -6.97 -33.24 5.63
C GLU A 252 -7.79 -31.98 6.00
N PRO A 253 -8.41 -31.27 5.05
CA PRO A 253 -9.31 -30.19 5.38
C PRO A 253 -10.62 -30.79 5.87
N ASP A 254 -10.91 -30.58 7.16
CA ASP A 254 -12.18 -30.91 7.77
C ASP A 254 -13.31 -30.23 7.00
N SER A 255 -14.20 -31.10 6.54
CA SER A 255 -15.45 -30.85 5.85
C SER A 255 -16.41 -30.04 6.70
N LEU A 256 -16.69 -28.80 6.31
CA LEU A 256 -17.91 -28.09 6.69
C LEU A 256 -18.42 -27.26 5.51
N GLN A 257 -19.01 -27.96 4.54
CA GLN A 257 -20.21 -27.56 3.80
C GLN A 257 -20.63 -28.76 2.96
N ASP A 258 -21.60 -29.50 3.50
CA ASP A 258 -22.25 -30.63 2.85
C ASP A 258 -22.97 -30.14 1.56
N PRO A 259 -22.52 -30.56 0.36
CA PRO A 259 -23.20 -30.20 -0.89
C PRO A 259 -24.60 -30.81 -1.00
N ALA A 260 -24.97 -31.78 -0.15
CA ALA A 260 -26.34 -32.29 -0.08
C ALA A 260 -27.32 -31.30 0.55
N GLN A 261 -26.89 -30.44 1.49
CA GLN A 261 -27.78 -29.43 2.08
C GLN A 261 -27.99 -28.20 1.18
N MET A 262 -27.07 -27.89 0.27
CA MET A 262 -27.29 -26.87 -0.77
C MET A 262 -28.08 -27.40 -1.98
N ALA A 263 -28.08 -28.72 -2.22
CA ALA A 263 -28.95 -29.34 -3.21
C ALA A 263 -30.42 -29.38 -2.72
N GLU A 264 -30.66 -29.60 -1.42
CA GLU A 264 -32.01 -29.67 -0.86
C GLU A 264 -32.69 -28.29 -0.72
N MET A 265 -31.92 -27.20 -0.61
CA MET A 265 -32.45 -25.81 -0.69
C MET A 265 -32.64 -25.30 -2.13
N ALA A 266 -32.01 -25.94 -3.12
CA ALA A 266 -32.17 -25.62 -4.53
C ALA A 266 -33.30 -26.42 -5.22
N GLU A 267 -33.78 -27.50 -4.61
CA GLU A 267 -34.88 -28.33 -5.12
C GLU A 267 -36.29 -27.80 -4.74
N ASN A 268 -36.37 -26.72 -3.97
CA ASN A 268 -37.65 -26.10 -3.57
C ASN A 268 -37.92 -24.74 -4.27
N LEU A 269 -37.18 -24.43 -5.34
CA LEU A 269 -37.31 -23.22 -6.15
C LEU A 269 -37.32 -23.52 -7.66
N GLN A 270 -37.81 -24.69 -8.07
CA GLN A 270 -38.32 -24.84 -9.43
C GLN A 270 -39.63 -24.04 -9.56
N PRO A 271 -39.75 -23.07 -10.50
CA PRO A 271 -41.08 -22.66 -10.92
C PRO A 271 -41.79 -23.88 -11.49
N PRO A 272 -43.12 -24.03 -11.31
CA PRO A 272 -43.85 -25.11 -11.95
C PRO A 272 -43.60 -24.98 -13.46
N ILE A 273 -42.98 -26.00 -14.04
CA ILE A 273 -43.10 -26.24 -15.46
C ILE A 273 -44.60 -26.42 -15.68
N ALA A 274 -45.26 -25.43 -16.28
CA ALA A 274 -46.61 -25.58 -16.76
C ALA A 274 -46.61 -26.72 -17.77
N ALA A 275 -46.98 -27.91 -17.31
CA ALA A 275 -47.47 -28.95 -18.18
C ALA A 275 -48.60 -28.33 -18.99
N ALA A 276 -48.53 -28.47 -20.32
CA ALA A 276 -49.60 -28.10 -21.21
C ALA A 276 -50.94 -28.57 -20.63
N PRO A 277 -51.99 -27.73 -20.58
CA PRO A 277 -53.28 -28.16 -20.10
C PRO A 277 -53.80 -29.21 -21.08
N HIS A 278 -53.85 -30.46 -20.63
CA HIS A 278 -54.76 -31.43 -21.21
C HIS A 278 -56.17 -30.84 -21.12
N SER A 279 -56.87 -30.90 -22.24
CA SER A 279 -58.29 -30.58 -22.35
C SER A 279 -59.10 -31.32 -21.28
N GLU A 280 -59.44 -30.62 -20.20
CA GLU A 280 -60.60 -30.94 -19.40
C GLU A 280 -61.71 -29.98 -19.80
N THR A 281 -62.71 -30.56 -20.47
CA THR A 281 -64.00 -29.95 -20.78
C THR A 281 -64.63 -29.37 -19.51
N PRO A 282 -65.09 -28.10 -19.53
CA PRO A 282 -65.89 -27.58 -18.42
C PRO A 282 -67.26 -28.25 -18.44
N GLU A 283 -67.51 -29.10 -17.43
CA GLU A 283 -68.86 -29.45 -17.00
C GLU A 283 -69.62 -28.15 -16.67
N THR A 284 -70.77 -28.01 -17.32
CA THR A 284 -71.73 -26.92 -17.13
C THR A 284 -72.16 -26.78 -15.66
N GLU A 285 -71.62 -25.80 -14.95
CA GLU A 285 -72.13 -25.38 -13.64
C GLU A 285 -73.40 -24.55 -13.82
N LYS A 286 -74.51 -25.13 -13.36
CA LYS A 286 -75.87 -24.59 -13.47
C LYS A 286 -76.06 -23.41 -12.52
N VAL A 287 -76.07 -22.21 -13.07
CA VAL A 287 -76.62 -21.02 -12.40
C VAL A 287 -78.10 -21.26 -12.08
N ARG A 288 -78.40 -21.39 -10.78
CA ARG A 288 -79.77 -21.38 -10.23
C ARG A 288 -80.36 -19.98 -10.33
N VAL A 289 -81.11 -19.72 -11.40
CA VAL A 289 -82.06 -18.60 -11.45
C VAL A 289 -83.38 -19.06 -10.85
N SER A 290 -83.79 -18.38 -9.78
CA SER A 290 -85.05 -18.56 -9.07
C SER A 290 -86.23 -18.14 -9.97
N SER A 291 -86.96 -19.13 -10.49
CA SER A 291 -88.20 -18.96 -11.24
C SER A 291 -89.42 -19.16 -10.32
N ARG A 292 -90.14 -18.07 -10.01
CA ARG A 292 -91.53 -18.14 -9.52
C ARG A 292 -92.49 -18.00 -10.70
N ALA A 293 -93.29 -19.05 -10.84
CA ALA A 293 -94.40 -19.30 -11.74
C ALA A 293 -95.30 -18.12 -12.10
N VAL A 294 -95.60 -17.99 -13.40
CA VAL A 294 -96.98 -17.85 -13.93
C VAL A 294 -97.07 -18.68 -15.21
N TRP A 295 -97.88 -19.75 -15.16
CA TRP A 295 -98.30 -20.57 -16.30
C TRP A 295 -99.75 -20.19 -16.66
N MET A 296 -100.02 -19.99 -17.95
CA MET A 296 -101.26 -20.25 -18.71
C MET A 296 -101.07 -19.55 -20.07
N GLY A 297 -101.24 -20.14 -21.23
CA GLY A 297 -101.76 -21.43 -21.68
C GLY A 297 -102.05 -21.24 -23.18
N GLY A 298 -101.77 -22.24 -24.02
CA GLY A 298 -102.08 -22.16 -25.44
C GLY A 298 -101.22 -23.08 -26.31
N ALA A 299 -101.62 -24.33 -26.41
CA ALA A 299 -101.16 -25.25 -27.44
C ALA A 299 -101.84 -24.93 -28.79
N ILE A 300 -101.13 -25.10 -29.91
CA ILE A 300 -101.60 -25.77 -31.17
C ILE A 300 -100.51 -25.68 -32.28
N ALA A 301 -100.32 -26.83 -32.95
CA ALA A 301 -99.87 -27.07 -34.34
C ALA A 301 -98.39 -26.90 -34.79
N LEU A 302 -97.72 -28.06 -34.84
CA LEU A 302 -96.94 -28.65 -35.95
C LEU A 302 -96.65 -27.83 -37.23
N GLY A 303 -95.37 -27.91 -37.64
CA GLY A 303 -94.96 -28.05 -39.05
C GLY A 303 -94.56 -26.76 -39.77
N PHE A 304 -93.38 -26.77 -40.38
CA PHE A 304 -92.89 -25.78 -41.38
C PHE A 304 -92.24 -24.44 -40.92
N VAL A 305 -91.56 -24.36 -39.77
CA VAL A 305 -90.75 -23.15 -39.41
C VAL A 305 -89.26 -23.46 -39.15
N GLY A 306 -88.73 -24.54 -39.72
CA GLY A 306 -87.29 -24.86 -39.65
C GLY A 306 -86.42 -24.06 -40.65
N SER A 307 -87.03 -23.45 -41.67
CA SER A 307 -86.33 -22.83 -42.80
C SER A 307 -86.28 -21.28 -42.76
N VAL A 308 -86.90 -20.62 -41.76
CA VAL A 308 -86.91 -19.15 -41.66
C VAL A 308 -85.99 -18.60 -40.57
N TYR A 309 -85.68 -19.36 -39.52
CA TYR A 309 -84.77 -18.92 -38.45
C TYR A 309 -83.29 -18.83 -38.88
N GLY A 310 -82.93 -19.47 -40.00
CA GLY A 310 -81.61 -19.30 -40.63
C GLY A 310 -81.48 -18.00 -41.43
N VAL A 311 -82.58 -17.40 -41.89
CA VAL A 311 -82.53 -16.24 -42.82
C VAL A 311 -82.66 -14.90 -42.08
N SER A 312 -83.06 -14.90 -40.79
CA SER A 312 -83.17 -13.69 -39.98
C SER A 312 -81.88 -13.29 -39.25
N ARG A 313 -80.77 -14.02 -39.42
CA ARG A 313 -79.48 -13.58 -38.87
C ARG A 313 -78.93 -12.41 -39.68
N PRO A 314 -78.49 -11.32 -39.04
CA PRO A 314 -78.13 -10.06 -39.70
C PRO A 314 -77.06 -10.21 -40.80
N CYS A 315 -76.18 -11.22 -40.70
CA CYS A 315 -75.13 -11.47 -41.69
C CYS A 315 -75.58 -12.13 -43.02
N VAL A 316 -76.84 -12.53 -43.18
CA VAL A 316 -77.30 -13.29 -44.36
C VAL A 316 -77.81 -12.40 -45.50
N VAL A 317 -78.40 -11.23 -45.18
CA VAL A 317 -79.06 -10.36 -46.17
C VAL A 317 -78.66 -8.86 -46.04
N GLY A 318 -77.70 -8.51 -45.19
CA GLY A 318 -77.31 -7.10 -44.98
C GLY A 318 -75.90 -6.93 -44.43
N ASN A 319 -75.66 -5.76 -43.80
CA ASN A 319 -74.44 -5.47 -43.05
C ASN A 319 -74.31 -6.47 -41.88
N CYS A 320 -73.13 -7.09 -41.73
CA CYS A 320 -72.79 -8.00 -40.64
C CYS A 320 -71.99 -7.19 -39.61
N PRO A 321 -72.66 -6.65 -38.57
CA PRO A 321 -71.99 -5.84 -37.56
C PRO A 321 -70.85 -6.58 -36.86
N GLU A 322 -70.92 -7.90 -36.77
CA GLU A 322 -69.92 -8.78 -36.16
C GLU A 322 -68.55 -8.66 -36.83
N LEU A 323 -68.49 -8.52 -38.16
CA LEU A 323 -67.23 -8.28 -38.87
C LEU A 323 -66.63 -6.91 -38.55
N GLN A 324 -67.48 -5.89 -38.34
CA GLN A 324 -67.02 -4.56 -37.99
C GLN A 324 -66.54 -4.55 -36.53
N THR A 325 -67.30 -5.13 -35.60
CA THR A 325 -66.92 -5.24 -34.19
C THR A 325 -65.61 -6.00 -34.03
N ALA A 326 -65.41 -7.10 -34.77
CA ALA A 326 -64.14 -7.82 -34.75
C ALA A 326 -62.97 -6.99 -35.31
N GLN A 327 -63.21 -6.10 -36.27
CA GLN A 327 -62.20 -5.16 -36.78
C GLN A 327 -61.91 -4.03 -35.79
N ASP A 328 -62.93 -3.49 -35.12
CA ASP A 328 -62.78 -2.46 -34.11
C ASP A 328 -62.01 -3.00 -32.88
N LEU A 329 -62.29 -4.25 -32.47
CA LEU A 329 -61.57 -4.92 -31.38
C LEU A 329 -60.09 -5.19 -31.72
N GLU A 330 -59.79 -5.53 -32.98
CA GLU A 330 -58.39 -5.72 -33.41
C GLU A 330 -57.62 -4.39 -33.42
N GLN A 331 -58.23 -3.30 -33.91
CA GLN A 331 -57.62 -1.97 -33.86
C GLN A 331 -57.40 -1.49 -32.42
N ALA A 332 -58.37 -1.77 -31.53
CA ALA A 332 -58.23 -1.48 -30.11
C ALA A 332 -57.06 -2.27 -29.50
N ALA A 333 -56.92 -3.56 -29.84
CA ALA A 333 -55.84 -4.40 -29.34
C ALA A 333 -54.46 -3.90 -29.82
N VAL A 334 -54.34 -3.50 -31.09
CA VAL A 334 -53.11 -2.91 -31.65
C VAL A 334 -52.75 -1.61 -30.93
N GLN A 335 -53.70 -0.69 -30.79
CA GLN A 335 -53.46 0.58 -30.08
C GLN A 335 -53.09 0.35 -28.61
N GLN A 336 -53.78 -0.56 -27.92
CA GLN A 336 -53.48 -0.90 -26.54
C GLN A 336 -52.06 -1.45 -26.42
N ALA A 337 -51.66 -2.39 -27.29
CA ALA A 337 -50.33 -2.98 -27.29
C ALA A 337 -49.22 -1.98 -27.69
N GLU A 338 -49.52 -0.96 -28.50
CA GLU A 338 -48.58 0.15 -28.80
C GLU A 338 -48.35 1.05 -27.58
N THR A 339 -49.34 1.20 -26.71
CA THR A 339 -49.24 2.05 -25.50
C THR A 339 -48.90 1.31 -24.22
N ALA A 340 -48.86 -0.03 -24.25
CA ALA A 340 -48.61 -0.86 -23.08
C ALA A 340 -47.16 -0.72 -22.59
N GLU A 341 -46.98 -0.18 -21.39
CA GLU A 341 -45.68 -0.09 -20.70
C GLU A 341 -45.38 -1.34 -19.84
N ASP A 342 -46.41 -2.14 -19.54
CA ASP A 342 -46.36 -3.29 -18.64
C ASP A 342 -47.03 -4.55 -19.23
N VAL A 343 -46.93 -5.65 -18.48
CA VAL A 343 -47.50 -6.96 -18.84
C VAL A 343 -49.04 -6.91 -18.84
N ASP A 344 -49.64 -6.08 -17.99
CA ASP A 344 -51.09 -5.98 -17.83
C ASP A 344 -51.74 -5.38 -19.09
N GLY A 345 -51.15 -4.32 -19.65
CA GLY A 345 -51.61 -3.72 -20.90
C GLY A 345 -51.57 -4.67 -22.10
N LEU A 346 -50.53 -5.52 -22.20
CA LEU A 346 -50.43 -6.54 -23.24
C LEU A 346 -51.45 -7.67 -23.05
N THR A 347 -51.70 -8.06 -21.81
CA THR A 347 -52.71 -9.07 -21.46
C THR A 347 -54.13 -8.57 -21.79
N GLU A 348 -54.41 -7.28 -21.58
CA GLU A 348 -55.68 -6.67 -21.98
C GLU A 348 -55.86 -6.67 -23.50
N ALA A 349 -54.83 -6.31 -24.26
CA ALA A 349 -54.84 -6.38 -25.72
C ALA A 349 -55.09 -7.82 -26.21
N GLN A 350 -54.51 -8.82 -25.53
CA GLN A 350 -54.71 -10.24 -25.83
C GLN A 350 -56.18 -10.63 -25.62
N GLY A 351 -56.80 -10.16 -24.54
CA GLY A 351 -58.23 -10.36 -24.27
C GLY A 351 -59.13 -9.79 -25.38
N GLN A 352 -58.83 -8.58 -25.87
CA GLN A 352 -59.59 -7.93 -26.95
C GLN A 352 -59.50 -8.73 -28.27
N LEU A 353 -58.33 -9.26 -28.60
CA LEU A 353 -58.14 -10.04 -29.81
C LEU A 353 -58.81 -11.42 -29.74
N HIS A 354 -58.77 -12.10 -28.59
CA HIS A 354 -59.56 -13.33 -28.39
C HIS A 354 -61.06 -13.07 -28.50
N GLN A 355 -61.54 -11.93 -27.99
CA GLN A 355 -62.94 -11.53 -28.17
C GLN A 355 -63.30 -11.28 -29.64
N ALA A 356 -62.37 -10.72 -30.43
CA ALA A 356 -62.54 -10.53 -31.86
C ALA A 356 -62.67 -11.87 -32.61
N ILE A 357 -61.80 -12.85 -32.30
CA ILE A 357 -61.84 -14.21 -32.85
C ILE A 357 -63.18 -14.88 -32.51
N ALA A 358 -63.58 -14.86 -31.23
CA ALA A 358 -64.85 -15.45 -30.79
C ALA A 358 -66.07 -14.80 -31.47
N THR A 359 -65.99 -13.50 -31.78
CA THR A 359 -67.04 -12.79 -32.53
C THR A 359 -67.15 -13.31 -33.97
N LEU A 360 -66.02 -13.58 -34.64
CA LEU A 360 -66.00 -14.13 -36.00
C LEU A 360 -66.52 -15.58 -36.06
N GLU A 361 -66.24 -16.41 -35.06
CA GLU A 361 -66.73 -17.80 -34.97
C GLU A 361 -68.26 -17.91 -34.92
N THR A 362 -68.95 -16.85 -34.47
CA THR A 362 -70.43 -16.83 -34.48
C THR A 362 -71.03 -16.78 -35.88
N ILE A 363 -70.23 -16.42 -36.89
CA ILE A 363 -70.65 -16.32 -38.29
C ILE A 363 -70.67 -17.73 -38.90
N PRO A 364 -71.85 -18.22 -39.34
CA PRO A 364 -71.94 -19.57 -39.85
C PRO A 364 -71.26 -19.74 -41.22
N ASN A 365 -70.66 -20.92 -41.43
CA ASN A 365 -69.91 -21.31 -42.63
C ASN A 365 -70.71 -21.23 -43.94
N TRP A 366 -72.05 -21.28 -43.87
CA TRP A 366 -72.93 -21.17 -45.04
C TRP A 366 -73.26 -19.73 -45.44
N SER A 367 -72.83 -18.73 -44.66
CA SER A 367 -73.06 -17.31 -44.99
C SER A 367 -72.18 -16.88 -46.17
N ARG A 368 -72.65 -15.90 -46.97
CA ARG A 368 -71.85 -15.32 -48.09
C ARG A 368 -70.54 -14.66 -47.62
N ARG A 369 -70.41 -14.37 -46.32
CA ARG A 369 -69.25 -13.71 -45.72
C ARG A 369 -68.30 -14.69 -45.02
N ALA A 370 -68.63 -15.99 -44.98
CA ALA A 370 -67.83 -17.00 -44.29
C ALA A 370 -66.38 -17.04 -44.75
N GLY A 371 -66.10 -16.88 -46.05
CA GLY A 371 -64.73 -16.85 -46.56
C GLY A 371 -63.89 -15.70 -45.98
N ARG A 372 -64.46 -14.49 -45.90
CA ARG A 372 -63.78 -13.32 -45.32
C ARG A 372 -63.63 -13.43 -43.81
N ALA A 373 -64.65 -13.96 -43.13
CA ALA A 373 -64.58 -14.22 -41.69
C ALA A 373 -63.47 -15.23 -41.37
N GLN A 374 -63.35 -16.30 -42.15
CA GLN A 374 -62.30 -17.32 -42.00
C GLN A 374 -60.90 -16.76 -42.27
N GLU A 375 -60.75 -15.93 -43.31
CA GLU A 375 -59.48 -15.26 -43.63
C GLU A 375 -59.04 -14.32 -42.50
N GLN A 376 -59.95 -13.49 -41.99
CA GLN A 376 -59.68 -12.59 -40.86
C GLN A 376 -59.41 -13.36 -39.57
N GLN A 377 -60.13 -14.46 -39.33
CA GLN A 377 -59.88 -15.33 -38.19
C GLN A 377 -58.45 -15.88 -38.22
N GLN A 378 -57.98 -16.40 -39.35
CA GLN A 378 -56.61 -16.91 -39.48
C GLN A 378 -55.56 -15.81 -39.25
N ALA A 379 -55.83 -14.59 -39.73
CA ALA A 379 -54.96 -13.45 -39.46
C ALA A 379 -54.95 -13.09 -37.97
N TYR A 380 -56.10 -13.06 -37.31
CA TYR A 380 -56.22 -12.73 -35.89
C TYR A 380 -55.62 -13.80 -34.99
N GLU A 381 -55.73 -15.07 -35.36
CA GLU A 381 -55.04 -16.17 -34.68
C GLU A 381 -53.50 -15.99 -34.75
N ALA A 382 -52.96 -15.60 -35.91
CA ALA A 382 -51.52 -15.29 -36.03
C ALA A 382 -51.12 -14.04 -35.21
N HIS A 383 -51.98 -13.03 -35.17
CA HIS A 383 -51.80 -11.84 -34.33
C HIS A 383 -51.80 -12.20 -32.83
N ALA A 384 -52.66 -13.14 -32.41
CA ALA A 384 -52.76 -13.57 -31.01
C ALA A 384 -51.50 -14.29 -30.54
N VAL A 385 -50.92 -15.16 -31.38
CA VAL A 385 -49.62 -15.82 -31.09
C VAL A 385 -48.50 -14.79 -30.94
N THR A 386 -48.53 -13.72 -31.74
CA THR A 386 -47.53 -12.64 -31.64
C THR A 386 -47.67 -11.91 -30.31
N LEU A 387 -48.90 -11.58 -29.93
CA LEU A 387 -49.17 -10.87 -28.70
C LEU A 387 -48.88 -11.72 -27.46
N GLU A 388 -49.15 -13.02 -27.51
CA GLU A 388 -48.70 -13.99 -26.50
C GLU A 388 -47.17 -13.98 -26.35
N THR A 389 -46.43 -13.98 -27.47
CA THR A 389 -44.97 -13.87 -27.44
C THR A 389 -44.51 -12.55 -26.81
N LEU A 390 -45.17 -11.42 -27.14
CA LEU A 390 -44.89 -10.11 -26.52
C LEU A 390 -45.12 -10.14 -25.00
N THR A 391 -46.23 -10.74 -24.55
CA THR A 391 -46.54 -10.89 -23.12
C THR A 391 -45.51 -11.76 -22.40
N GLU A 392 -45.09 -12.89 -22.98
CA GLU A 392 -44.03 -13.74 -22.41
C GLU A 392 -42.70 -12.98 -22.24
N VAL A 393 -42.28 -12.24 -23.28
CA VAL A 393 -41.05 -11.45 -23.25
C VAL A 393 -41.16 -10.33 -22.20
N ALA A 394 -42.32 -9.66 -22.11
CA ALA A 394 -42.57 -8.64 -21.10
C ALA A 394 -42.51 -9.20 -19.66
N GLN A 395 -43.01 -10.42 -19.43
CA GLN A 395 -42.91 -11.10 -18.14
C GLN A 395 -41.46 -11.42 -17.76
N VAL A 396 -40.63 -11.87 -18.71
CA VAL A 396 -39.20 -12.10 -18.51
C VAL A 396 -38.49 -10.79 -18.15
N ALA A 397 -38.77 -9.71 -18.89
CA ALA A 397 -38.20 -8.40 -18.61
C ALA A 397 -38.62 -7.87 -17.23
N GLN A 398 -39.89 -8.05 -16.84
CA GLN A 398 -40.37 -7.66 -15.52
C GLN A 398 -39.70 -8.45 -14.40
N THR A 399 -39.58 -9.78 -14.55
CA THR A 399 -38.87 -10.63 -13.59
C THR A 399 -37.41 -10.22 -13.45
N ALA A 400 -36.73 -9.91 -14.57
CA ALA A 400 -35.37 -9.41 -14.58
C ALA A 400 -35.24 -8.09 -13.81
N ARG A 401 -36.19 -7.15 -14.01
CA ARG A 401 -36.26 -5.90 -13.25
C ARG A 401 -36.43 -6.18 -11.76
N ASP A 402 -37.41 -6.99 -11.38
CA ASP A 402 -37.72 -7.28 -9.98
C ASP A 402 -36.57 -7.97 -9.26
N HIS A 403 -35.86 -8.89 -9.92
CA HIS A 403 -34.66 -9.52 -9.38
C HIS A 403 -33.45 -8.58 -9.33
N SER A 404 -33.35 -7.61 -10.24
CA SER A 404 -32.29 -6.60 -10.24
C SER A 404 -32.51 -5.48 -9.22
N GLN A 405 -33.75 -5.31 -8.75
CA GLN A 405 -34.09 -4.33 -7.73
C GLN A 405 -33.64 -4.86 -6.36
N GLY A 406 -32.56 -4.28 -5.81
CA GLY A 406 -32.13 -4.63 -4.46
C GLY A 406 -30.63 -4.44 -4.21
N ALA A 407 -30.17 -5.10 -3.15
CA ALA A 407 -28.77 -5.15 -2.74
C ALA A 407 -27.84 -5.62 -3.87
N PRO A 408 -26.53 -5.36 -3.76
CA PRO A 408 -25.56 -5.82 -4.76
C PRO A 408 -25.71 -7.32 -5.05
N LEU A 409 -25.72 -7.70 -6.32
CA LEU A 409 -25.92 -9.07 -6.76
C LEU A 409 -24.59 -9.75 -7.12
N SER A 410 -24.52 -11.06 -6.86
CA SER A 410 -23.41 -11.92 -7.29
C SER A 410 -23.39 -12.13 -8.81
N ILE A 411 -22.25 -12.59 -9.35
CA ILE A 411 -22.10 -12.95 -10.77
C ILE A 411 -23.15 -13.98 -11.21
N ASP A 412 -23.40 -15.00 -10.40
CA ASP A 412 -24.36 -16.06 -10.69
C ASP A 412 -25.80 -15.52 -10.72
N SER A 413 -26.12 -14.57 -9.85
CA SER A 413 -27.41 -13.87 -9.86
C SER A 413 -27.57 -13.04 -11.13
N TRP A 414 -26.56 -12.26 -11.53
CA TRP A 414 -26.60 -11.52 -12.79
C TRP A 414 -26.73 -12.42 -14.02
N THR A 415 -26.02 -13.55 -14.04
CA THR A 415 -26.09 -14.51 -15.16
C THR A 415 -27.49 -15.10 -15.31
N ARG A 416 -28.17 -15.41 -14.20
CA ARG A 416 -29.56 -15.88 -14.18
C ARG A 416 -30.57 -14.84 -14.66
N ILE A 417 -30.27 -13.55 -14.55
CA ILE A 417 -31.11 -12.44 -15.04
C ILE A 417 -30.86 -12.20 -16.53
N ILE A 418 -29.60 -12.21 -16.96
CA ILE A 418 -29.17 -11.82 -18.31
C ILE A 418 -29.61 -12.85 -19.36
N ALA A 419 -29.38 -14.15 -19.13
CA ALA A 419 -29.62 -15.17 -20.16
C ALA A 419 -31.09 -15.27 -20.62
N PRO A 420 -32.10 -15.22 -19.73
CA PRO A 420 -33.50 -15.17 -20.14
C PRO A 420 -33.84 -13.91 -20.94
N LEU A 421 -33.31 -12.75 -20.53
CA LEU A 421 -33.56 -11.48 -21.22
C LEU A 421 -32.97 -11.46 -22.64
N GLU A 422 -31.74 -11.95 -22.81
CA GLU A 422 -31.13 -12.14 -24.13
C GLU A 422 -31.97 -13.05 -25.03
N THR A 423 -32.46 -14.16 -24.47
CA THR A 423 -33.35 -15.09 -25.19
C THR A 423 -34.66 -14.41 -25.59
N ALA A 424 -35.23 -13.60 -24.70
CA ALA A 424 -36.47 -12.86 -24.94
C ALA A 424 -36.28 -11.80 -26.05
N ILE A 425 -35.19 -11.04 -26.04
CA ILE A 425 -34.82 -10.07 -27.09
C ILE A 425 -34.65 -10.78 -28.45
N ASN A 426 -33.95 -11.92 -28.49
CA ASN A 426 -33.78 -12.68 -29.72
C ASN A 426 -35.10 -13.21 -30.30
N ARG A 427 -36.10 -13.49 -29.45
CA ARG A 427 -37.45 -13.87 -29.92
C ARG A 427 -38.16 -12.70 -30.60
N LEU A 428 -37.97 -11.46 -30.12
CA LEU A 428 -38.52 -10.26 -30.75
C LEU A 428 -37.89 -9.98 -32.13
N ASP A 429 -36.58 -10.20 -32.26
CA ASP A 429 -35.83 -9.98 -33.52
C ASP A 429 -36.32 -10.88 -34.68
N GLY A 430 -36.85 -12.06 -34.35
CA GLY A 430 -37.42 -13.00 -35.32
C GLY A 430 -38.81 -12.62 -35.88
N MET A 431 -39.44 -11.56 -35.39
CA MET A 431 -40.81 -11.20 -35.78
C MET A 431 -40.88 -10.50 -37.14
N SER A 432 -41.88 -10.88 -37.94
CA SER A 432 -42.05 -10.34 -39.31
C SER A 432 -42.44 -8.85 -39.31
N PRO A 433 -41.81 -8.01 -40.17
CA PRO A 433 -42.22 -6.61 -40.37
C PRO A 433 -43.65 -6.41 -40.88
N THR A 434 -44.30 -7.46 -41.37
CA THR A 434 -45.70 -7.42 -41.82
C THR A 434 -46.72 -7.53 -40.69
N ASN A 435 -46.27 -7.74 -39.46
CA ASN A 435 -47.14 -7.88 -38.29
C ASN A 435 -47.69 -6.51 -37.83
N PRO A 436 -48.99 -6.38 -37.51
CA PRO A 436 -49.54 -5.10 -37.04
C PRO A 436 -48.90 -4.59 -35.75
N PHE A 437 -48.33 -5.46 -34.91
CA PHE A 437 -47.65 -5.09 -33.66
C PHE A 437 -46.16 -4.76 -33.85
N TYR A 438 -45.65 -4.69 -35.09
CA TYR A 438 -44.21 -4.51 -35.33
C TYR A 438 -43.64 -3.23 -34.70
N ALA A 439 -44.43 -2.15 -34.63
CA ALA A 439 -44.02 -0.92 -33.96
C ALA A 439 -43.78 -1.15 -32.46
N SER A 440 -44.69 -1.83 -31.76
CA SER A 440 -44.55 -2.21 -30.35
C SER A 440 -43.35 -3.13 -30.13
N VAL A 441 -43.14 -4.11 -31.00
CA VAL A 441 -41.98 -5.02 -30.96
C VAL A 441 -40.68 -4.24 -30.99
N GLN A 442 -40.54 -3.30 -31.93
CA GLN A 442 -39.34 -2.47 -32.08
C GLN A 442 -39.10 -1.58 -30.85
N GLN A 443 -40.16 -1.00 -30.27
CA GLN A 443 -40.04 -0.17 -29.08
C GLN A 443 -39.60 -1.00 -27.85
N GLN A 444 -40.23 -2.15 -27.62
CA GLN A 444 -39.88 -3.03 -26.48
C GLN A 444 -38.48 -3.60 -26.63
N GLN A 445 -38.07 -3.96 -27.84
CA GLN A 445 -36.70 -4.41 -28.13
C GLN A 445 -35.68 -3.36 -27.72
N GLN A 446 -35.83 -2.09 -28.15
CA GLN A 446 -34.91 -1.00 -27.79
C GLN A 446 -34.82 -0.79 -26.27
N LEU A 447 -35.96 -0.87 -25.57
CA LEU A 447 -36.01 -0.76 -24.12
C LEU A 447 -35.23 -1.89 -23.44
N TYR A 448 -35.44 -3.13 -23.87
CA TYR A 448 -34.81 -4.30 -23.27
C TYR A 448 -33.33 -4.41 -23.59
N GLU A 449 -32.90 -4.01 -24.78
CA GLU A 449 -31.48 -3.88 -25.15
C GLU A 449 -30.77 -2.86 -24.25
N ALA A 450 -31.41 -1.72 -23.97
CA ALA A 450 -30.88 -0.74 -23.03
C ALA A 450 -30.76 -1.33 -21.61
N GLN A 451 -31.76 -2.07 -21.13
CA GLN A 451 -31.73 -2.75 -19.82
C GLN A 451 -30.62 -3.80 -19.75
N LEU A 452 -30.51 -4.65 -20.78
CA LEU A 452 -29.47 -5.67 -20.90
C LEU A 452 -28.07 -5.05 -20.82
N SER A 453 -27.82 -3.94 -21.53
CA SER A 453 -26.54 -3.24 -21.48
C SER A 453 -26.19 -2.74 -20.07
N GLY A 454 -27.19 -2.34 -19.29
CA GLY A 454 -27.04 -1.96 -17.89
C GLY A 454 -26.65 -3.16 -17.01
N TYR A 455 -27.34 -4.29 -17.18
CA TYR A 455 -27.05 -5.52 -16.44
C TYR A 455 -25.67 -6.11 -16.77
N LEU A 456 -25.28 -6.11 -18.05
CA LEU A 456 -23.94 -6.54 -18.48
C LEU A 456 -22.85 -5.70 -17.82
N ARG A 457 -23.00 -4.37 -17.78
CA ARG A 457 -22.05 -3.48 -17.11
C ARG A 457 -21.92 -3.78 -15.61
N GLN A 458 -23.04 -4.07 -14.93
CA GLN A 458 -23.02 -4.42 -13.51
C GLN A 458 -22.33 -5.76 -13.26
N ARG A 459 -22.62 -6.77 -14.10
CA ARG A 459 -21.92 -8.07 -14.05
C ARG A 459 -20.42 -7.90 -14.24
N ASP A 460 -19.99 -7.11 -15.21
CA ASP A 460 -18.57 -6.90 -15.50
C ASP A 460 -17.87 -6.14 -14.36
N MET A 461 -18.55 -5.18 -13.73
CA MET A 461 -18.06 -4.52 -12.50
C MET A 461 -17.90 -5.50 -11.34
N GLU A 462 -18.87 -6.40 -11.13
CA GLU A 462 -18.77 -7.46 -10.11
C GLU A 462 -17.60 -8.41 -10.42
N GLN A 463 -17.40 -8.80 -11.67
CA GLN A 463 -16.27 -9.64 -12.07
C GLN A 463 -14.91 -8.97 -11.78
N ALA A 464 -14.76 -7.70 -12.11
CA ALA A 464 -13.55 -6.95 -11.80
C ALA A 464 -13.33 -6.85 -10.28
N ALA A 465 -14.40 -6.67 -9.51
CA ALA A 465 -14.34 -6.63 -8.05
C ALA A 465 -13.90 -7.97 -7.44
N GLN A 466 -14.39 -9.09 -7.98
CA GLN A 466 -13.94 -10.44 -7.58
C GLN A 466 -12.46 -10.68 -7.92
N GLU A 467 -11.97 -10.16 -9.06
CA GLU A 467 -10.54 -10.21 -9.39
C GLU A 467 -9.71 -9.44 -8.35
N ILE A 468 -10.15 -8.24 -7.95
CA ILE A 468 -9.53 -7.43 -6.89
C ILE A 468 -9.45 -8.21 -5.57
N LEU A 469 -10.55 -8.84 -5.14
CA LEU A 469 -10.58 -9.69 -3.93
C LEU A 469 -9.59 -10.86 -4.03
N SER A 470 -9.53 -11.54 -5.17
CA SER A 470 -8.61 -12.67 -5.36
C SER A 470 -7.14 -12.24 -5.24
N MET A 471 -6.78 -11.08 -5.81
CA MET A 471 -5.43 -10.51 -5.69
C MET A 471 -5.11 -10.09 -4.26
N ALA A 472 -6.08 -9.51 -3.54
CA ALA A 472 -5.91 -9.17 -2.14
C ALA A 472 -5.64 -10.42 -1.29
N ARG A 473 -6.38 -11.52 -1.50
CA ARG A 473 -6.15 -12.81 -0.81
C ARG A 473 -4.74 -13.37 -1.07
N GLN A 474 -4.26 -13.35 -2.32
CA GLN A 474 -2.88 -13.75 -2.63
C GLN A 474 -1.85 -12.84 -1.94
N GLY A 475 -2.13 -11.54 -1.88
CA GLY A 475 -1.29 -10.58 -1.17
C GLY A 475 -1.20 -10.85 0.33
N VAL A 476 -2.27 -11.37 0.93
CA VAL A 476 -2.31 -11.78 2.35
C VAL A 476 -1.39 -12.96 2.60
N GLU A 477 -1.48 -14.02 1.80
CA GLU A 477 -0.61 -15.20 1.93
C GLU A 477 0.87 -14.80 1.88
N MET A 478 1.21 -13.89 0.96
CA MET A 478 2.55 -13.33 0.82
C MET A 478 2.97 -12.45 2.01
N ALA A 479 2.06 -11.63 2.53
CA ALA A 479 2.32 -10.78 3.69
C ALA A 479 2.56 -11.63 4.95
N GLU A 480 1.76 -12.67 5.17
CA GLU A 480 1.91 -13.61 6.27
C GLU A 480 3.23 -14.38 6.18
N ALA A 481 3.55 -14.94 5.01
CA ALA A 481 4.82 -15.64 4.79
C ALA A 481 6.03 -14.73 5.06
N ARG A 482 5.99 -13.46 4.62
CA ARG A 482 7.04 -12.47 4.90
C ARG A 482 7.13 -12.14 6.38
N GLN A 483 5.99 -12.01 7.05
CA GLN A 483 5.93 -11.67 8.48
C GLN A 483 6.56 -12.77 9.34
N GLN A 484 6.36 -14.04 9.00
CA GLN A 484 6.92 -15.18 9.74
C GLN A 484 8.45 -15.26 9.67
N ILE A 485 9.07 -14.75 8.60
CA ILE A 485 10.52 -14.80 8.39
C ILE A 485 11.22 -13.46 8.64
N ALA A 486 10.49 -12.42 9.04
CA ALA A 486 11.04 -11.09 9.23
C ALA A 486 11.83 -10.97 10.54
N GLN A 487 13.13 -10.76 10.40
CA GLN A 487 14.14 -10.63 11.46
C GLN A 487 14.99 -9.38 11.26
N SER A 488 14.61 -8.43 10.40
CA SER A 488 15.36 -7.18 10.24
C SER A 488 14.43 -6.03 9.90
N LYS A 489 14.91 -4.80 10.12
CA LYS A 489 14.22 -3.57 9.74
C LYS A 489 13.79 -3.60 8.26
N GLU A 490 14.69 -4.01 7.37
CA GLU A 490 14.43 -4.08 5.92
C GLU A 490 13.35 -5.11 5.60
N GLN A 491 13.35 -6.25 6.29
CA GLN A 491 12.33 -7.28 6.11
C GLN A 491 10.97 -6.82 6.63
N TRP A 492 10.90 -6.19 7.81
CA TRP A 492 9.67 -5.60 8.34
C TRP A 492 9.13 -4.46 7.47
N GLN A 493 10.01 -3.70 6.80
CA GLN A 493 9.59 -2.71 5.81
C GLN A 493 8.87 -3.36 4.62
N LEU A 494 9.35 -4.52 4.15
CA LEU A 494 8.67 -5.28 3.10
C LEU A 494 7.33 -5.84 3.59
N VAL A 495 7.26 -6.36 4.83
CA VAL A 495 6.00 -6.82 5.44
C VAL A 495 4.97 -5.69 5.46
N ARG A 496 5.33 -4.51 5.96
CA ARG A 496 4.48 -3.32 5.97
C ARG A 496 3.96 -2.96 4.57
N ILE A 497 4.85 -2.89 3.59
CA ILE A 497 4.46 -2.52 2.22
C ILE A 497 3.51 -3.56 1.63
N THR A 498 3.72 -4.86 1.91
CA THR A 498 2.85 -5.92 1.41
C THR A 498 1.44 -5.81 2.01
N TRP A 499 1.34 -5.62 3.33
CA TRP A 499 0.06 -5.38 4.00
C TRP A 499 -0.64 -4.11 3.49
N GLN A 500 0.10 -3.03 3.25
CA GLN A 500 -0.46 -1.79 2.71
C GLN A 500 -1.07 -2.00 1.32
N VAL A 501 -0.41 -2.78 0.47
CA VAL A 501 -0.93 -3.11 -0.87
C VAL A 501 -2.23 -3.90 -0.76
N VAL A 502 -2.32 -4.89 0.14
CA VAL A 502 -3.56 -5.64 0.40
C VAL A 502 -4.70 -4.69 0.79
N VAL A 503 -4.47 -3.84 1.80
CA VAL A 503 -5.48 -2.89 2.31
C VAL A 503 -5.90 -1.91 1.21
N ASN A 504 -4.95 -1.34 0.47
CA ASN A 504 -5.25 -0.44 -0.65
C ASN A 504 -6.09 -1.13 -1.72
N ARG A 505 -5.77 -2.40 -2.05
CA ARG A 505 -6.49 -3.18 -3.06
C ARG A 505 -7.93 -3.45 -2.64
N LEU A 506 -8.17 -3.79 -1.38
CA LEU A 506 -9.53 -3.97 -0.84
C LEU A 506 -10.33 -2.65 -0.88
N ASN A 507 -9.68 -1.52 -0.64
CA ASN A 507 -10.31 -0.19 -0.76
C ASN A 507 -10.62 0.23 -2.21
N GLU A 508 -10.08 -0.47 -3.23
CA GLU A 508 -10.41 -0.24 -4.65
C GLU A 508 -11.70 -0.96 -5.08
N VAL A 509 -12.27 -1.83 -4.25
CA VAL A 509 -13.51 -2.56 -4.55
C VAL A 509 -14.68 -1.57 -4.68
N PRO A 510 -15.44 -1.56 -5.79
CA PRO A 510 -16.54 -0.61 -5.96
C PRO A 510 -17.69 -0.86 -4.97
N ALA A 511 -18.17 0.20 -4.32
CA ALA A 511 -19.21 0.09 -3.28
C ALA A 511 -20.57 -0.50 -3.74
N SER A 512 -20.84 -0.52 -5.05
CA SER A 512 -22.08 -1.08 -5.61
C SER A 512 -22.01 -2.59 -5.90
N THR A 513 -20.91 -3.25 -5.57
CA THR A 513 -20.65 -4.66 -5.89
C THR A 513 -20.92 -5.55 -4.67
N TYR A 514 -21.29 -6.80 -4.90
CA TYR A 514 -21.46 -7.79 -3.83
C TYR A 514 -20.13 -8.10 -3.15
N ALA A 515 -19.05 -8.11 -3.94
CA ALA A 515 -17.67 -8.18 -3.46
C ALA A 515 -17.31 -7.15 -2.37
N MET A 516 -17.96 -5.99 -2.32
CA MET A 516 -17.71 -4.98 -1.28
C MET A 516 -18.01 -5.49 0.12
N ILE A 517 -19.07 -6.29 0.29
CA ILE A 517 -19.47 -6.86 1.59
C ILE A 517 -18.33 -7.71 2.17
N GLU A 518 -17.69 -8.50 1.31
CA GLU A 518 -16.53 -9.29 1.70
C GLU A 518 -15.30 -8.41 1.93
N ALA A 519 -15.05 -7.41 1.08
CA ALA A 519 -13.93 -6.50 1.21
C ALA A 519 -13.93 -5.78 2.57
N GLU A 520 -15.10 -5.27 3.01
CA GLU A 520 -15.27 -4.62 4.31
C GLU A 520 -14.93 -5.56 5.48
N ARG A 521 -15.41 -6.81 5.41
CA ARG A 521 -15.08 -7.82 6.42
C ARG A 521 -13.59 -8.12 6.47
N LEU A 522 -12.93 -8.21 5.31
CA LEU A 522 -11.48 -8.44 5.23
C LEU A 522 -10.69 -7.25 5.77
N LEU A 523 -11.12 -6.02 5.49
CA LEU A 523 -10.49 -4.79 6.00
C LEU A 523 -10.47 -4.76 7.53
N GLN A 524 -11.58 -5.13 8.19
CA GLN A 524 -11.65 -5.23 9.66
C GLN A 524 -10.58 -6.17 10.26
N THR A 525 -10.13 -7.16 9.49
CA THR A 525 -9.10 -8.10 9.92
C THR A 525 -7.69 -7.65 9.55
N TYR A 526 -7.52 -6.98 8.40
CA TYR A 526 -6.19 -6.71 7.83
C TYR A 526 -5.62 -5.34 8.18
N GLU A 527 -6.46 -4.34 8.47
CA GLU A 527 -5.99 -3.03 8.96
C GLU A 527 -5.19 -3.17 10.28
N PRO A 528 -5.66 -3.91 11.30
CA PRO A 528 -4.87 -4.13 12.51
C PRO A 528 -3.54 -4.85 12.26
N ARG A 529 -3.47 -5.72 11.24
CA ARG A 529 -2.23 -6.41 10.88
C ARG A 529 -1.22 -5.48 10.23
N LEU A 530 -1.68 -4.56 9.38
CA LEU A 530 -0.85 -3.48 8.85
C LEU A 530 -0.30 -2.60 9.98
N GLU A 531 -1.15 -2.19 10.93
CA GLU A 531 -0.73 -1.42 12.10
C GLU A 531 0.31 -2.18 12.93
N GLY A 532 0.11 -3.49 13.15
CA GLY A 532 1.09 -4.35 13.82
C GLY A 532 2.44 -4.39 13.09
N ALA A 533 2.45 -4.47 11.76
CA ALA A 533 3.66 -4.42 10.96
C ALA A 533 4.37 -3.05 11.04
N ILE A 534 3.62 -1.95 11.07
CA ILE A 534 4.14 -0.59 11.27
C ILE A 534 4.80 -0.48 12.65
N ALA A 535 4.11 -0.92 13.70
CA ALA A 535 4.61 -0.88 15.07
C ALA A 535 5.90 -1.70 15.23
N GLN A 536 5.97 -2.90 14.65
CA GLN A 536 7.19 -3.71 14.68
C GLN A 536 8.34 -3.05 13.91
N LEU A 537 8.10 -2.49 12.72
CA LEU A 537 9.13 -1.75 11.99
C LEU A 537 9.69 -0.59 12.81
N GLN A 538 8.84 0.12 13.55
CA GLN A 538 9.28 1.19 14.44
C GLN A 538 10.16 0.65 15.58
N ARG A 539 9.79 -0.49 16.18
CA ARG A 539 10.62 -1.16 17.21
C ARG A 539 12.00 -1.55 16.68
N GLU A 540 12.08 -2.16 15.51
CA GLU A 540 13.34 -2.52 14.85
C GLU A 540 14.19 -1.28 14.53
N THR A 541 13.56 -0.19 14.12
CA THR A 541 14.25 1.07 13.83
C THR A 541 14.87 1.66 15.10
N THR A 542 14.09 1.76 16.18
CA THR A 542 14.58 2.20 17.48
C THR A 542 15.70 1.29 17.99
N ALA A 543 15.57 -0.03 17.86
CA ALA A 543 16.61 -0.99 18.24
C ALA A 543 17.94 -0.74 17.52
N ALA A 544 17.90 -0.54 16.20
CA ALA A 544 19.09 -0.23 15.40
C ALA A 544 19.73 1.12 15.80
N GLU A 545 18.92 2.15 16.06
CA GLU A 545 19.41 3.46 16.51
C GLU A 545 20.08 3.38 17.89
N ARG A 546 19.49 2.63 18.83
CA ARG A 546 20.06 2.40 20.16
C ARG A 546 21.39 1.66 20.10
N LEU A 547 21.45 0.60 19.31
CA LEU A 547 22.69 -0.13 19.08
C LEU A 547 23.79 0.76 18.50
N THR A 548 23.45 1.61 17.53
CA THR A 548 24.37 2.58 16.93
C THR A 548 24.92 3.55 17.98
N LYS A 549 24.05 4.17 18.78
CA LYS A 549 24.47 5.05 19.89
C LYS A 549 25.34 4.34 20.92
N ALA A 550 25.01 3.09 21.25
CA ALA A 550 25.82 2.29 22.16
C ALA A 550 27.25 2.11 21.61
N THR A 551 27.40 1.83 20.32
CA THR A 551 28.73 1.71 19.69
C THR A 551 29.48 3.05 19.62
N GLU A 552 28.80 4.17 19.42
CA GLU A 552 29.41 5.51 19.45
C GLU A 552 29.94 5.85 20.85
N TYR A 553 29.16 5.57 21.90
CA TYR A 553 29.62 5.74 23.28
C TYR A 553 30.80 4.82 23.62
N ALA A 554 30.80 3.59 23.13
CA ALA A 554 31.93 2.68 23.32
C ALA A 554 33.21 3.20 22.64
N GLN A 555 33.12 3.75 21.43
CA GLN A 555 34.27 4.39 20.76
C GLN A 555 34.77 5.62 21.52
N GLN A 556 33.86 6.43 22.08
CA GLN A 556 34.24 7.55 22.94
C GLN A 556 34.96 7.07 24.22
N ALA A 557 34.53 5.93 24.77
CA ALA A 557 35.15 5.33 25.94
C ALA A 557 36.56 4.84 25.63
N GLU A 558 36.75 4.15 24.51
CA GLU A 558 38.06 3.71 24.00
C GLU A 558 39.01 4.90 23.81
N ALA A 559 38.56 5.98 23.16
CA ALA A 559 39.36 7.18 22.98
C ALA A 559 39.73 7.87 24.33
N SER A 560 38.84 7.82 25.31
CA SER A 560 39.12 8.35 26.66
C SER A 560 40.13 7.49 27.41
N ALA A 561 40.04 6.17 27.26
CA ALA A 561 40.99 5.21 27.82
C ALA A 561 42.39 5.37 27.22
N GLU A 562 42.49 5.57 25.90
CA GLU A 562 43.76 5.87 25.20
C GLU A 562 44.44 7.16 25.72
N GLN A 563 43.64 8.11 26.20
CA GLN A 563 44.12 9.35 26.81
C GLN A 563 44.37 9.24 28.32
N PHE A 564 44.32 8.02 28.88
CA PHE A 564 44.41 7.74 30.33
C PHE A 564 43.33 8.44 31.17
N ASN A 565 42.25 8.89 30.54
CA ASN A 565 41.08 9.46 31.20
C ASN A 565 40.10 8.34 31.58
N TRP A 566 40.50 7.52 32.55
CA TRP A 566 39.74 6.32 32.96
C TRP A 566 38.33 6.65 33.47
N GLN A 567 38.14 7.77 34.15
CA GLN A 567 36.81 8.21 34.59
C GLN A 567 35.89 8.54 33.41
N GLY A 568 36.43 9.22 32.40
CA GLY A 568 35.71 9.49 31.15
C GLY A 568 35.35 8.20 30.41
N ALA A 569 36.27 7.24 30.37
CA ALA A 569 36.06 5.94 29.74
C ALA A 569 34.93 5.14 30.43
N ILE A 570 34.98 5.02 31.77
CA ILE A 570 33.93 4.35 32.56
C ILE A 570 32.57 5.00 32.33
N ALA A 571 32.49 6.34 32.36
CA ALA A 571 31.23 7.05 32.14
C ALA A 571 30.65 6.78 30.73
N ALA A 572 31.51 6.76 29.71
CA ALA A 572 31.10 6.50 28.33
C ALA A 572 30.66 5.04 28.12
N TRP A 573 31.39 4.02 28.61
CA TRP A 573 30.92 2.63 28.55
C TRP A 573 29.64 2.40 29.35
N THR A 574 29.45 3.08 30.48
CA THR A 574 28.19 3.00 31.25
C THR A 574 27.02 3.53 30.42
N ASN A 575 27.20 4.63 29.69
CA ASN A 575 26.19 5.12 28.76
C ASN A 575 25.96 4.14 27.59
N ALA A 576 27.01 3.49 27.08
CA ALA A 576 26.89 2.46 26.06
C ALA A 576 26.02 1.28 26.53
N ILE A 577 26.24 0.76 27.76
CA ILE A 577 25.41 -0.29 28.36
C ILE A 577 23.95 0.18 28.48
N ARG A 578 23.71 1.39 28.99
CA ARG A 578 22.36 1.95 29.13
C ARG A 578 21.62 2.00 27.79
N GLU A 579 22.29 2.34 26.70
CA GLU A 579 21.69 2.32 25.36
C GLU A 579 21.38 0.89 24.89
N THR A 580 22.24 -0.09 25.18
CA THR A 580 21.95 -1.51 24.86
C THR A 580 20.78 -2.07 25.66
N GLU A 581 20.61 -1.68 26.93
CA GLU A 581 19.49 -2.11 27.79
C GLU A 581 18.15 -1.53 27.33
N GLN A 582 18.16 -0.40 26.62
CA GLN A 582 16.97 0.24 26.05
C GLN A 582 16.57 -0.34 24.70
N ILE A 583 17.26 -1.35 24.18
CA ILE A 583 16.87 -2.05 22.96
C ILE A 583 15.53 -2.78 23.21
N PRO A 584 14.46 -2.48 22.45
CA PRO A 584 13.17 -3.11 22.65
C PRO A 584 13.24 -4.65 22.52
N PRO A 585 12.56 -5.41 23.40
CA PRO A 585 12.52 -6.86 23.32
C PRO A 585 11.80 -7.32 22.05
N GLY A 586 12.16 -8.50 21.54
CA GLY A 586 11.58 -9.07 20.32
C GLY A 586 12.05 -8.37 19.03
N THR A 587 13.17 -7.66 19.10
CA THR A 587 13.88 -7.14 17.92
C THR A 587 15.11 -7.99 17.61
N ALA A 588 15.63 -7.91 16.40
CA ALA A 588 16.76 -8.74 15.98
C ALA A 588 18.07 -8.42 16.72
N GLN A 589 18.18 -7.18 17.19
CA GLN A 589 19.38 -6.59 17.77
C GLN A 589 19.53 -6.91 19.26
N VAL A 590 18.54 -7.52 19.90
CA VAL A 590 18.61 -7.87 21.34
C VAL A 590 19.83 -8.74 21.63
N SER A 591 20.05 -9.80 20.84
CA SER A 591 21.17 -10.73 21.06
C SER A 591 22.55 -10.10 20.90
N GLU A 592 22.68 -9.18 19.92
CA GLU A 592 23.90 -8.41 19.69
C GLU A 592 24.11 -7.38 20.82
N GLY A 593 23.06 -6.65 21.19
CA GLY A 593 23.04 -5.71 22.30
C GLY A 593 23.49 -6.34 23.62
N GLU A 594 22.95 -7.51 23.97
CA GLU A 594 23.36 -8.25 25.18
C GLU A 594 24.84 -8.67 25.15
N THR A 595 25.34 -9.06 23.97
CA THR A 595 26.75 -9.44 23.80
C THR A 595 27.67 -8.24 23.96
N LEU A 596 27.28 -7.09 23.40
CA LEU A 596 28.01 -5.83 23.56
C LEU A 596 27.95 -5.33 25.01
N ALA A 597 26.79 -5.39 25.67
CA ALA A 597 26.63 -5.01 27.07
C ALA A 597 27.62 -5.76 27.99
N ARG A 598 27.74 -7.09 27.81
CA ARG A 598 28.73 -7.90 28.54
C ARG A 598 30.17 -7.48 28.25
N ARG A 599 30.48 -7.17 26.99
CA ARG A 599 31.82 -6.70 26.60
C ARG A 599 32.14 -5.35 27.26
N TYR A 600 31.19 -4.41 27.24
CA TYR A 600 31.37 -3.10 27.85
C TYR A 600 31.48 -3.18 29.37
N GLN A 601 30.77 -4.12 30.01
CA GLN A 601 30.93 -4.34 31.44
C GLN A 601 32.35 -4.78 31.80
N ASN A 602 32.91 -5.73 31.05
CA ASN A 602 34.31 -6.15 31.27
C ASN A 602 35.29 -4.97 31.07
N ALA A 603 35.05 -4.11 30.07
CA ALA A 603 35.88 -2.94 29.83
C ALA A 603 35.77 -1.89 30.95
N ILE A 604 34.60 -1.76 31.57
CA ILE A 604 34.42 -0.92 32.78
C ILE A 604 35.24 -1.50 33.94
N ASP A 605 35.17 -2.81 34.16
CA ASP A 605 35.91 -3.47 35.24
C ASP A 605 37.44 -3.27 35.05
N ASP A 606 37.94 -3.45 33.82
CA ASP A 606 39.34 -3.19 33.46
C ASP A 606 39.73 -1.72 33.69
N ALA A 607 38.86 -0.77 33.34
CA ALA A 607 39.12 0.65 33.51
C ALA A 607 39.06 1.11 34.97
N GLN A 608 38.24 0.46 35.81
CA GLN A 608 38.22 0.67 37.25
C GLN A 608 39.55 0.21 37.87
N GLU A 609 40.03 -0.98 37.50
CA GLU A 609 41.34 -1.47 37.95
C GLU A 609 42.48 -0.50 37.55
N ASN A 610 42.46 -0.01 36.31
CA ASN A 610 43.45 0.97 35.84
C ASN A 610 43.35 2.32 36.57
N LEU A 611 42.15 2.79 36.89
CA LEU A 611 41.95 4.01 37.66
C LEU A 611 42.49 3.85 39.09
N ASP A 612 42.20 2.73 39.74
CA ASP A 612 42.69 2.43 41.09
C ASP A 612 44.22 2.33 41.12
N ASN A 613 44.82 1.68 40.12
CA ASN A 613 46.27 1.61 39.94
C ASN A 613 46.87 3.00 39.72
N TYR A 614 46.28 3.83 38.86
CA TYR A 614 46.71 5.21 38.63
C TYR A 614 46.68 6.03 39.93
N LEU A 615 45.61 5.96 40.71
CA LEU A 615 45.46 6.69 41.98
C LEU A 615 46.45 6.21 43.04
N ALA A 616 46.68 4.90 43.14
CA ALA A 616 47.67 4.33 44.06
C ALA A 616 49.09 4.79 43.71
N VAL A 617 49.45 4.74 42.42
CA VAL A 617 50.75 5.21 41.92
C VAL A 617 50.91 6.71 42.10
N SER A 618 49.88 7.52 41.79
CA SER A 618 49.95 8.97 41.91
C SER A 618 50.18 9.40 43.35
N LEU A 619 49.52 8.75 44.32
CA LEU A 619 49.68 9.05 45.74
C LEU A 619 51.10 8.75 46.23
N GLU A 620 51.67 7.60 45.86
CA GLU A 620 53.04 7.23 46.25
C GLU A 620 54.08 8.14 45.57
N ILE A 621 53.87 8.49 44.30
CA ILE A 621 54.76 9.41 43.57
C ILE A 621 54.65 10.82 44.13
N ASP A 622 53.46 11.32 44.45
CA ASP A 622 53.33 12.62 45.09
C ASP A 622 54.02 12.64 46.46
N ARG A 623 53.97 11.54 47.24
CA ARG A 623 54.76 11.45 48.48
C ARG A 623 56.27 11.47 48.23
N ALA A 624 56.76 10.80 47.19
CA ALA A 624 58.18 10.78 46.84
C ALA A 624 58.68 12.12 46.24
N CYS A 625 57.82 12.78 45.46
CA CYS A 625 58.11 14.00 44.73
C CYS A 625 57.87 15.27 45.54
N ASN A 626 57.01 15.24 46.56
CA ASN A 626 56.76 16.39 47.42
C ASN A 626 57.77 16.47 48.57
N GLY A 627 58.30 17.67 48.79
CA GLY A 627 59.21 18.02 49.87
C GLY A 627 59.13 19.52 50.12
N GLU A 628 60.23 20.15 50.55
CA GLU A 628 60.29 21.62 50.69
C GLU A 628 59.97 22.35 49.37
N PHE A 629 60.24 21.70 48.24
CA PHE A 629 59.76 22.06 46.92
C PHE A 629 59.46 20.80 46.08
N ARG A 630 58.56 20.91 45.11
CA ARG A 630 58.13 19.79 44.26
C ARG A 630 59.26 19.35 43.33
N LYS A 631 59.72 18.12 43.46
CA LYS A 631 60.85 17.54 42.69
C LYS A 631 60.42 17.02 41.32
N CYS A 632 59.21 16.46 41.26
CA CYS A 632 58.67 15.83 40.06
C CYS A 632 57.13 15.87 40.01
N ARG A 633 56.59 15.59 38.83
CA ARG A 633 55.16 15.35 38.59
C ARG A 633 54.98 14.08 37.78
N LEU A 634 53.88 13.37 38.04
CA LEU A 634 53.45 12.24 37.23
C LEU A 634 52.95 12.74 35.86
N LEU A 635 53.32 12.06 34.78
CA LEU A 635 52.82 12.32 33.42
C LEU A 635 51.76 11.30 33.03
N THR A 636 52.07 10.00 33.12
CA THR A 636 51.13 8.91 32.81
C THR A 636 51.47 7.65 33.62
N VAL A 637 50.48 6.79 33.80
CA VAL A 637 50.60 5.44 34.36
C VAL A 637 49.90 4.50 33.38
N SER A 638 50.69 3.71 32.67
CA SER A 638 50.24 2.71 31.70
C SER A 638 50.96 1.38 31.96
N ASP A 639 51.47 0.75 30.91
CA ASP A 639 52.55 -0.24 30.95
C ASP A 639 53.86 0.30 31.56
N GLU A 640 54.00 1.62 31.69
CA GLU A 640 55.08 2.27 32.41
C GLU A 640 54.61 3.54 33.12
N ILE A 641 55.32 3.91 34.19
CA ILE A 641 55.09 5.12 34.94
C ILE A 641 56.03 6.18 34.40
N ARG A 642 55.52 7.23 33.76
CA ARG A 642 56.34 8.34 33.28
C ARG A 642 56.28 9.50 34.26
N ILE A 643 57.45 9.96 34.72
CA ILE A 643 57.59 11.04 35.68
C ILE A 643 58.43 12.15 35.05
N GLN A 644 58.02 13.41 35.23
CA GLN A 644 58.78 14.57 34.79
C GLN A 644 59.41 15.28 35.99
N LEU A 645 60.71 15.56 35.94
CA LEU A 645 61.38 16.40 36.93
C LEU A 645 60.94 17.86 36.77
N SER A 646 60.75 18.57 37.88
CA SER A 646 60.35 19.99 37.84
C SER A 646 61.51 20.88 37.39
N ALA A 647 61.21 21.96 36.66
CA ALA A 647 62.21 22.94 36.24
C ALA A 647 63.01 23.50 37.44
N ASN A 648 62.32 23.84 38.53
CA ASN A 648 62.94 24.34 39.76
C ASN A 648 63.93 23.33 40.37
N TYR A 649 63.62 22.04 40.31
CA TYR A 649 64.52 21.00 40.80
C TYR A 649 65.76 20.85 39.90
N LEU A 650 65.56 20.88 38.58
CA LEU A 650 66.67 20.84 37.62
C LEU A 650 67.60 22.07 37.75
N GLU A 651 67.04 23.26 37.93
CA GLU A 651 67.79 24.49 38.17
C GLU A 651 68.55 24.46 39.49
N ALA A 652 67.92 23.98 40.58
CA ALA A 652 68.58 23.83 41.87
C ALA A 652 69.79 22.87 41.79
N ILE A 653 69.65 21.76 41.05
CA ILE A 653 70.75 20.84 40.78
C ILE A 653 71.87 21.53 39.99
N ALA A 654 71.53 22.27 38.94
CA ALA A 654 72.50 22.96 38.09
C ALA A 654 73.24 24.07 38.86
N ALA A 655 72.52 24.88 39.64
CA ALA A 655 73.08 25.94 40.48
C ALA A 655 74.02 25.38 41.55
N ALA A 656 73.64 24.28 42.22
CA ALA A 656 74.50 23.62 43.19
C ALA A 656 75.79 23.09 42.54
N ARG A 657 75.71 22.46 41.35
CA ARG A 657 76.90 22.01 40.60
C ARG A 657 77.82 23.17 40.23
N ASN A 658 77.27 24.29 39.77
CA ASN A 658 78.03 25.46 39.33
C ASN A 658 78.58 26.34 40.47
N SER A 659 78.10 26.16 41.71
CA SER A 659 78.51 26.97 42.87
C SER A 659 79.96 26.78 43.32
N GLY A 660 80.62 25.68 42.91
CA GLY A 660 81.97 25.32 43.36
C GLY A 660 82.06 24.85 44.82
N SER A 661 80.96 24.85 45.57
CA SER A 661 80.90 24.35 46.95
C SER A 661 80.77 22.82 46.98
N ARG A 662 81.76 22.15 47.60
CA ARG A 662 81.74 20.69 47.77
C ARG A 662 80.58 20.22 48.64
N ASP A 663 80.19 21.01 49.64
CA ASP A 663 79.11 20.67 50.56
C ASP A 663 77.75 20.70 49.84
N LEU A 664 77.49 21.72 49.01
CA LEU A 664 76.26 21.80 48.20
C LEU A 664 76.19 20.68 47.15
N GLN A 665 77.33 20.33 46.54
CA GLN A 665 77.41 19.21 45.60
C GLN A 665 77.12 17.86 46.28
N ALA A 666 77.61 17.65 47.51
CA ALA A 666 77.34 16.43 48.28
C ALA A 666 75.85 16.29 48.61
N VAL A 667 75.20 17.35 49.09
CA VAL A 667 73.76 17.35 49.43
C VAL A 667 72.89 17.07 48.20
N VAL A 668 73.19 17.69 47.05
CA VAL A 668 72.45 17.42 45.81
C VAL A 668 72.65 15.99 45.33
N THR A 669 73.86 15.45 45.44
CA THR A 669 74.15 14.06 45.06
C THR A 669 73.39 13.07 45.94
N GLU A 670 73.39 13.29 47.26
CA GLU A 670 72.61 12.48 48.21
C GLU A 670 71.12 12.52 47.91
N HIS A 671 70.58 13.71 47.62
CA HIS A 671 69.16 13.87 47.32
C HIS A 671 68.75 13.25 45.95
N GLN A 672 69.65 13.25 44.96
CA GLN A 672 69.45 12.54 43.68
C GLN A 672 69.47 11.02 43.89
N LEU A 673 70.41 10.51 44.69
CA LEU A 673 70.49 9.09 45.04
C LEU A 673 69.24 8.62 45.79
N GLU A 674 68.74 9.42 46.74
CA GLU A 674 67.53 9.07 47.49
C GLU A 674 66.29 9.07 46.61
N LEU A 675 66.13 10.06 45.72
CA LEU A 675 65.02 10.04 44.75
C LEU A 675 65.10 8.80 43.86
N ARG A 676 66.28 8.49 43.33
CA ARG A 676 66.52 7.30 42.49
C ARG A 676 66.18 6.01 43.23
N ARG A 677 66.57 5.88 44.50
CA ARG A 677 66.26 4.72 45.35
C ARG A 677 64.76 4.58 45.57
N THR A 678 64.09 5.66 45.92
CA THR A 678 62.63 5.68 46.12
C THR A 678 61.90 5.31 44.83
N LEU A 679 62.30 5.86 43.68
CA LEU A 679 61.70 5.48 42.39
C LEU A 679 61.97 4.01 42.04
N GLN A 680 63.15 3.48 42.34
CA GLN A 680 63.45 2.06 42.15
C GLN A 680 62.59 1.16 43.05
N GLU A 681 62.36 1.53 44.30
CA GLU A 681 61.47 0.83 45.23
C GLU A 681 60.01 0.88 44.77
N LEU A 682 59.57 2.03 44.23
CA LEU A 682 58.23 2.17 43.65
C LEU A 682 58.07 1.33 42.38
N ALA A 683 59.07 1.31 41.49
CA ALA A 683 59.06 0.46 40.30
C ALA A 683 58.87 -1.01 40.70
N ALA A 684 59.65 -1.47 41.69
CA ALA A 684 59.55 -2.84 42.21
C ALA A 684 58.20 -3.12 42.87
N ARG A 685 57.65 -2.17 43.65
CA ARG A 685 56.36 -2.33 44.34
C ARG A 685 55.20 -2.48 43.36
N PHE A 686 55.13 -1.60 42.36
CA PHE A 686 54.04 -1.60 41.39
C PHE A 686 54.27 -2.55 40.22
N HIS A 687 55.44 -3.21 40.15
CA HIS A 687 55.82 -4.09 39.04
C HIS A 687 55.78 -3.40 37.67
N LEU A 688 55.90 -2.07 37.65
CA LEU A 688 55.88 -1.24 36.45
C LEU A 688 57.23 -0.51 36.32
N PRO A 689 57.81 -0.44 35.12
CA PRO A 689 58.99 0.39 34.90
C PRO A 689 58.66 1.87 35.13
N ILE A 690 59.58 2.60 35.75
CA ILE A 690 59.47 4.06 35.93
C ILE A 690 60.47 4.75 35.01
N GLU A 691 59.99 5.60 34.11
CA GLU A 691 60.80 6.43 33.24
C GLU A 691 60.82 7.87 33.76
N VAL A 692 62.02 8.44 33.87
CA VAL A 692 62.24 9.79 34.37
C VAL A 692 62.62 10.70 33.21
N TYR A 693 61.88 11.78 33.04
CA TYR A 693 62.05 12.76 31.97
C TYR A 693 62.46 14.13 32.51
N ASP A 694 63.23 14.89 31.73
CA ASP A 694 63.48 16.30 32.01
C ASP A 694 62.30 17.21 31.61
N ASN A 695 62.46 18.52 31.79
CA ASN A 695 61.43 19.50 31.43
C ASN A 695 61.18 19.59 29.91
N ASP A 696 62.13 19.15 29.08
CA ASP A 696 62.06 19.12 27.61
C ASP A 696 61.58 17.75 27.08
N SER A 697 61.04 16.89 27.96
CA SER A 697 60.57 15.54 27.64
C SER A 697 61.67 14.61 27.10
N ARG A 698 62.93 14.83 27.47
CA ARG A 698 64.03 13.90 27.20
C ARG A 698 64.16 12.91 28.34
N MET A 699 64.21 11.62 28.01
CA MET A 699 64.41 10.56 29.00
C MET A 699 65.81 10.68 29.63
N LEU A 700 65.85 10.69 30.96
CA LEU A 700 67.06 10.81 31.77
C LEU A 700 67.46 9.48 32.40
N ASP A 701 66.51 8.74 32.95
CA ASP A 701 66.73 7.47 33.65
C ASP A 701 65.53 6.55 33.48
N ARG A 702 65.74 5.24 33.65
CA ARG A 702 64.69 4.22 33.62
C ARG A 702 64.93 3.19 34.71
N HIS A 703 63.93 3.00 35.57
CA HIS A 703 63.94 2.02 36.65
C HIS A 703 63.09 0.82 36.25
N LEU A 704 63.69 -0.38 36.24
CA LEU A 704 62.96 -1.62 35.95
C LEU A 704 62.57 -2.31 37.26
N PRO A 705 61.37 -2.92 37.34
CA PRO A 705 60.86 -3.56 38.57
C PRO A 705 61.76 -4.70 39.07
N ASN A 706 62.43 -5.40 38.15
CA ASN A 706 63.28 -6.56 38.44
C ASN A 706 64.78 -6.27 38.36
N ALA A 707 65.20 -5.01 38.43
CA ALA A 707 66.61 -4.69 38.58
C ALA A 707 67.04 -4.99 40.04
N SER A 708 67.12 -6.27 40.39
CA SER A 708 67.80 -6.72 41.59
C SER A 708 69.24 -6.21 41.51
N THR A 709 69.59 -5.37 42.49
CA THR A 709 70.93 -4.86 42.79
C THR A 709 72.03 -5.80 42.30
N LEU A 710 72.67 -5.44 41.18
CA LEU A 710 73.96 -5.98 40.76
C LEU A 710 75.08 -5.10 41.31
#